data_AF-A0A8S1H9C7-F1
#
_entry.id   AF-A0A8S1H9C7-F1
#
_cell.length_a   1.000
_cell.length_b   1.000
_cell.length_c   1.000
_cell.angle_alpha   90.00
_cell.angle_beta   90.00
_cell.angle_gamma   90.00
#
_symmetry.space_group_name_H-M   'P 1'
#
loop_
_entity.id
_entity.type
_entity.pdbx_description
1 polymer ?
#
loop_
_entity_poly.entity_id
_entity_poly.type
_entity_poly.pdbx_seq_one_letter_code
_entity_poly.pdbx_strand_id
1 'polypeptide(L)'
;MPSFLLFAAIFGLTQCQQFLPLSEFDPNFNEDLKNIQGGMNVYVSYNEIDKDLLDQIVFLSGGVSKTAYEVSQSYADQASGLKSPWKLPGNQLTVMNLNNATKSYTVKSFLYIQSLAQSQDPTIFVYDIVGSQNITRNEDSSTIVLFPPFLPQTLEGPKYGAVLSNISQAANGSVVMYSGIPPTTINSDANRFFRNPLRIDQNTTQFFTTIEPLQVTFPAFYILVKGGISFTAAIDSLSTQAVIKTSAATTTGLIMTNDFATNISVVFYPDRNHSYVCGYDLTLNKVIAPVTLLYVQPFFVANSTYSIAVIDALESYQFAADYFYVIPQNPIAAIYTVQYFQIQGALIPPSTTVPVSTAVPPSTTVPVSTTAPPSTVSSQTKVPPPSTLWRQFSTLKMPIFLLLAAFFGLTQCQQFLPLSEFNPNFNEDLKNIQGGMNLYVSYNDVDKDLLGEIVFLSGGVSKTAYEISQSYTDKASGLKAPWSIPASQLTVMNLNNATKSYTVKSFLYIQSLEQSQDPSIYVYDIVGSQNITRSEDSSTIVLFPSFLPPEFESPKYGAILSNISQPANGSMVMFYDVPPANLSSNYEKRFFRNPLQVDKNTTQFFTTIEKLQITFPAYYISVKGDISFTTNHAYSTQAVIKTSAATTTGLIMTNDFATNVTVLFFPDRNYSYVCGYDVTIRNIIAPVTLLYTQPTSVFNSTYANPITDAMVSSNFGADYFYVIPQNPIAAIYTVQYFQIQGALAPPSTTVVTSAPTQPTFQQKSTTIIQTTTKSSTSSAIFISFFLFFTARLF
;
A
#
# COMPACT_ATOMS: atom_id res chain seq x y z
N MET A 1 7.95 -10.43 0.38
CA MET A 1 7.96 -10.41 -1.10
C MET A 1 7.70 -8.98 -1.54
N PRO A 2 8.44 -8.43 -2.51
CA PRO A 2 8.18 -7.09 -3.03
C PRO A 2 6.95 -7.09 -3.94
N SER A 3 6.03 -6.16 -3.73
CA SER A 3 4.85 -6.00 -4.58
C SER A 3 5.25 -5.53 -5.98
N PHE A 4 4.83 -6.25 -7.02
CA PHE A 4 4.97 -5.79 -8.39
C PHE A 4 4.07 -4.57 -8.63
N LEU A 5 4.57 -3.61 -9.42
CA LEU A 5 3.80 -2.46 -9.89
C LEU A 5 2.84 -2.91 -11.00
N LEU A 6 1.59 -3.17 -10.64
CA LEU A 6 0.54 -3.52 -11.60
C LEU A 6 0.16 -2.29 -12.45
N PHE A 7 0.81 -2.11 -13.60
CA PHE A 7 0.46 -1.09 -14.59
C PHE A 7 -0.68 -1.59 -15.51
N ALA A 8 -1.81 -1.97 -14.90
CA ALA A 8 -2.97 -2.51 -15.62
C ALA A 8 -3.49 -1.53 -16.68
N ALA A 9 -3.65 -2.03 -17.92
CA ALA A 9 -3.96 -1.21 -19.07
C ALA A 9 -5.37 -0.58 -19.01
N ILE A 10 -5.47 0.70 -19.38
CA ILE A 10 -6.73 1.43 -19.48
C ILE A 10 -7.49 0.96 -20.73
N PHE A 11 -8.33 -0.06 -20.58
CA PHE A 11 -9.21 -0.55 -21.66
C PHE A 11 -10.44 0.35 -21.88
N GLY A 12 -10.18 1.59 -22.31
CA GLY A 12 -11.19 2.43 -22.95
C GLY A 12 -11.52 1.90 -24.35
N LEU A 13 -12.82 1.86 -24.70
CA LEU A 13 -13.27 1.42 -26.02
C LEU A 13 -12.59 2.24 -27.13
N THR A 14 -12.07 1.55 -28.16
CA THR A 14 -11.45 2.10 -29.39
C THR A 14 -10.04 2.72 -29.29
N GLN A 15 -9.20 2.34 -28.32
CA GLN A 15 -7.76 2.64 -28.39
C GLN A 15 -6.90 1.39 -28.72
N CYS A 16 -5.93 1.58 -29.62
CA CYS A 16 -5.10 0.49 -30.17
C CYS A 16 -3.59 0.66 -29.90
N GLN A 17 -3.20 1.62 -29.05
CA GLN A 17 -1.82 1.75 -28.57
C GLN A 17 -1.60 0.90 -27.31
N GLN A 18 -0.39 0.38 -27.10
CA GLN A 18 -0.05 -0.45 -25.94
C GLN A 18 1.36 -0.14 -25.43
N PHE A 19 1.53 -0.14 -24.11
CA PHE A 19 2.83 -0.08 -23.45
C PHE A 19 2.85 -1.14 -22.36
N LEU A 20 3.69 -2.17 -22.51
CA LEU A 20 3.66 -3.39 -21.71
C LEU A 20 5.06 -3.72 -21.17
N PRO A 21 5.25 -4.03 -19.87
CA PRO A 21 6.53 -4.52 -19.36
C PRO A 21 6.83 -5.93 -19.91
N LEU A 22 8.03 -6.16 -20.42
CA LEU A 22 8.37 -7.48 -21.01
C LEU A 22 8.49 -8.60 -19.97
N SER A 23 8.54 -8.26 -18.68
CA SER A 23 8.49 -9.19 -17.54
C SER A 23 7.08 -9.67 -17.15
N GLU A 24 6.01 -9.14 -17.76
CA GLU A 24 4.64 -9.61 -17.49
C GLU A 24 4.25 -10.84 -18.33
N PHE A 25 4.93 -11.08 -19.47
CA PHE A 25 4.64 -12.21 -20.35
C PHE A 25 5.01 -13.56 -19.71
N ASP A 26 4.02 -14.45 -19.55
CA ASP A 26 4.20 -15.73 -18.86
C ASP A 26 4.89 -16.75 -19.79
N PRO A 27 6.08 -17.29 -19.43
CA PRO A 27 6.79 -18.26 -20.28
C PRO A 27 6.12 -19.65 -20.40
N ASN A 28 5.02 -19.88 -19.69
CA ASN A 28 4.21 -21.09 -19.86
C ASN A 28 3.15 -20.94 -20.98
N PHE A 29 2.96 -19.73 -21.52
CA PHE A 29 1.90 -19.43 -22.49
C PHE A 29 2.41 -18.58 -23.67
N ASN A 30 1.73 -18.69 -24.81
CA ASN A 30 1.87 -17.77 -25.92
C ASN A 30 0.76 -16.73 -25.83
N GLU A 31 1.10 -15.44 -25.86
CA GLU A 31 0.15 -14.35 -25.65
C GLU A 31 -0.15 -13.62 -26.97
N ASP A 32 -1.39 -13.73 -27.45
CA ASP A 32 -1.88 -12.96 -28.59
C ASP A 32 -2.33 -11.56 -28.16
N LEU A 33 -1.61 -10.54 -28.61
CA LEU A 33 -1.95 -9.16 -28.31
C LEU A 33 -3.19 -8.70 -29.08
N LYS A 34 -4.09 -8.03 -28.36
CA LYS A 34 -5.40 -7.59 -28.87
C LYS A 34 -5.27 -6.33 -29.74
N ASN A 35 -6.27 -6.06 -30.58
CA ASN A 35 -6.40 -4.83 -31.39
C ASN A 35 -5.25 -4.54 -32.38
N ILE A 36 -4.40 -5.53 -32.69
CA ILE A 36 -3.25 -5.41 -33.60
C ILE A 36 -3.69 -5.26 -35.07
N GLN A 37 -2.97 -4.44 -35.83
CA GLN A 37 -3.18 -4.21 -37.26
C GLN A 37 -1.83 -4.14 -38.00
N GLY A 38 -1.79 -4.66 -39.23
CA GLY A 38 -0.63 -4.53 -40.10
C GLY A 38 -0.30 -3.06 -40.40
N GLY A 39 0.98 -2.74 -40.45
CA GLY A 39 1.48 -1.37 -40.61
C GLY A 39 1.61 -0.56 -39.32
N MET A 40 1.21 -1.10 -38.16
CA MET A 40 1.57 -0.54 -36.85
C MET A 40 3.07 -0.63 -36.60
N ASN A 41 3.62 0.38 -35.91
CA ASN A 41 5.02 0.44 -35.47
C ASN A 41 5.18 -0.19 -34.09
N VAL A 42 6.16 -1.10 -33.95
CA VAL A 42 6.56 -1.71 -32.68
C VAL A 42 8.00 -1.31 -32.33
N TYR A 43 8.19 -0.96 -31.05
CA TYR A 43 9.47 -0.61 -30.44
C TYR A 43 9.68 -1.44 -29.17
N VAL A 44 10.93 -1.74 -28.85
CA VAL A 44 11.36 -2.29 -27.55
C VAL A 44 12.44 -1.38 -26.98
N SER A 45 12.32 -1.00 -25.71
CA SER A 45 13.39 -0.29 -25.01
C SER A 45 14.54 -1.24 -24.66
N TYR A 46 15.79 -0.79 -24.79
CA TYR A 46 16.96 -1.60 -24.50
C TYR A 46 17.50 -1.32 -23.09
N ASN A 47 17.83 -2.39 -22.37
CA ASN A 47 18.65 -2.35 -21.18
C ASN A 47 19.79 -3.36 -21.32
N GLU A 48 21.03 -2.95 -21.03
CA GLU A 48 22.23 -3.81 -21.12
C GLU A 48 22.08 -5.11 -20.30
N ILE A 49 21.45 -5.01 -19.12
CA ILE A 49 21.19 -6.13 -18.20
C ILE A 49 20.18 -7.15 -18.74
N ASP A 50 19.29 -6.75 -19.66
CA ASP A 50 18.23 -7.60 -20.20
C ASP A 50 18.65 -8.33 -21.49
N LYS A 51 19.81 -8.00 -22.07
CA LYS A 51 20.29 -8.49 -23.38
C LYS A 51 19.97 -9.97 -23.64
N ASP A 52 20.49 -10.86 -22.79
CA ASP A 52 20.35 -12.32 -22.93
C ASP A 52 18.91 -12.82 -22.68
N LEU A 53 18.07 -12.02 -22.02
CA LEU A 53 16.67 -12.32 -21.75
C LEU A 53 15.77 -11.89 -22.92
N LEU A 54 16.11 -10.77 -23.58
CA LEU A 54 15.42 -10.23 -24.75
C LEU A 54 15.61 -11.12 -26.00
N ASP A 55 16.73 -11.82 -26.12
CA ASP A 55 16.93 -12.84 -27.16
C ASP A 55 16.06 -14.09 -26.95
N GLN A 56 15.52 -14.30 -25.75
CA GLN A 56 14.58 -15.40 -25.44
C GLN A 56 13.10 -14.99 -25.53
N ILE A 57 12.78 -13.72 -25.78
CA ILE A 57 11.41 -13.28 -26.06
C ILE A 57 11.26 -13.16 -27.57
N VAL A 58 10.32 -13.93 -28.15
CA VAL A 58 10.09 -13.99 -29.60
C VAL A 58 8.72 -13.41 -29.93
N PHE A 59 8.70 -12.49 -30.88
CA PHE A 59 7.51 -11.92 -31.48
C PHE A 59 7.22 -12.58 -32.82
N LEU A 60 5.97 -12.97 -33.06
CA LEU A 60 5.51 -13.56 -34.32
C LEU A 60 4.35 -12.72 -34.90
N SER A 61 4.50 -12.26 -36.14
CA SER A 61 3.45 -11.53 -36.87
C SER A 61 3.54 -11.82 -38.36
N GLY A 62 2.41 -12.12 -39.01
CA GLY A 62 2.33 -12.29 -40.48
C GLY A 62 3.27 -13.36 -41.07
N GLY A 63 3.66 -14.36 -40.28
CA GLY A 63 4.64 -15.38 -40.68
C GLY A 63 6.12 -14.97 -40.51
N VAL A 64 6.40 -13.77 -40.00
CA VAL A 64 7.74 -13.28 -39.68
C VAL A 64 7.94 -13.32 -38.17
N SER A 65 9.05 -13.91 -37.72
CA SER A 65 9.51 -13.88 -36.33
C SER A 65 10.65 -12.87 -36.14
N LYS A 66 10.69 -12.22 -34.96
CA LYS A 66 11.85 -11.47 -34.46
C LYS A 66 12.05 -11.71 -32.97
N THR A 67 13.27 -11.61 -32.44
CA THR A 67 13.47 -11.49 -30.98
C THR A 67 13.18 -10.07 -30.49
N ALA A 68 12.85 -9.92 -29.21
CA ALA A 68 12.72 -8.60 -28.60
C ALA A 68 14.07 -7.86 -28.62
N TYR A 69 15.20 -8.58 -28.59
CA TYR A 69 16.53 -7.99 -28.75
C TYR A 69 16.73 -7.41 -30.16
N GLU A 70 16.38 -8.13 -31.24
CA GLU A 70 16.46 -7.61 -32.62
C GLU A 70 15.61 -6.34 -32.83
N VAL A 71 14.44 -6.25 -32.18
CA VAL A 71 13.61 -5.04 -32.18
C VAL A 71 14.26 -3.94 -31.33
N SER A 72 14.87 -4.27 -30.19
CA SER A 72 15.57 -3.30 -29.33
C SER A 72 16.78 -2.66 -30.04
N GLN A 73 17.52 -3.42 -30.86
CA GLN A 73 18.69 -2.95 -31.59
C GLN A 73 18.37 -2.25 -32.92
N SER A 74 17.09 -2.04 -33.23
CA SER A 74 16.67 -1.33 -34.43
C SER A 74 16.75 0.20 -34.23
N TYR A 75 17.83 0.83 -34.69
CA TYR A 75 18.03 2.29 -34.67
C TYR A 75 17.90 2.90 -36.07
N ALA A 76 17.52 4.18 -36.13
CA ALA A 76 17.59 5.03 -37.33
C ALA A 76 18.82 5.95 -37.27
N ASP A 77 19.19 6.40 -36.07
CA ASP A 77 20.50 6.97 -35.74
C ASP A 77 20.91 6.49 -34.34
N GLN A 78 22.01 5.75 -34.27
CA GLN A 78 22.54 5.22 -33.02
C GLN A 78 23.22 6.30 -32.16
N ALA A 79 23.69 7.41 -32.74
CA ALA A 79 24.41 8.45 -32.02
C ALA A 79 23.48 9.38 -31.20
N SER A 80 22.27 9.66 -31.70
CA SER A 80 21.21 10.32 -30.93
C SER A 80 20.28 9.36 -30.18
N GLY A 81 20.41 8.04 -30.38
CA GLY A 81 19.57 6.99 -29.79
C GLY A 81 18.18 6.83 -30.45
N LEU A 82 17.97 7.43 -31.63
CA LEU A 82 16.71 7.40 -32.38
C LEU A 82 16.41 5.99 -32.91
N LYS A 83 15.24 5.44 -32.54
CA LYS A 83 14.79 4.10 -32.94
C LYS A 83 14.25 4.03 -34.37
N SER A 84 14.47 2.89 -35.01
CA SER A 84 13.69 2.41 -36.16
C SER A 84 12.62 1.43 -35.68
N PRO A 85 11.32 1.62 -35.99
CA PRO A 85 10.29 0.66 -35.62
C PRO A 85 10.40 -0.63 -36.43
N TRP A 86 10.00 -1.76 -35.82
CA TRP A 86 9.53 -2.90 -36.60
C TRP A 86 8.08 -2.63 -37.03
N LYS A 87 7.85 -2.46 -38.34
CA LYS A 87 6.49 -2.39 -38.89
C LYS A 87 5.88 -3.78 -38.96
N LEU A 88 4.73 -3.99 -38.32
CA LEU A 88 4.06 -5.29 -38.28
C LEU A 88 3.54 -5.70 -39.67
N PRO A 89 3.89 -6.88 -40.19
CA PRO A 89 3.41 -7.35 -41.50
C PRO A 89 2.00 -7.95 -41.48
N GLY A 90 1.36 -8.10 -40.31
CA GLY A 90 0.05 -8.76 -40.18
C GLY A 90 -0.82 -8.22 -39.05
N ASN A 91 -2.09 -8.63 -39.02
CA ASN A 91 -3.10 -8.18 -38.05
C ASN A 91 -3.11 -8.99 -36.74
N GLN A 92 -1.98 -9.59 -36.38
CA GLN A 92 -1.79 -10.40 -35.17
C GLN A 92 -0.33 -10.28 -34.74
N LEU A 93 -0.10 -10.16 -33.44
CA LEU A 93 1.23 -10.19 -32.83
C LEU A 93 1.16 -11.13 -31.64
N THR A 94 1.77 -12.30 -31.78
CA THR A 94 1.91 -13.29 -30.71
C THR A 94 3.28 -13.09 -30.04
N VAL A 95 3.28 -13.00 -28.71
CA VAL A 95 4.50 -13.01 -27.89
C VAL A 95 4.72 -14.41 -27.33
N MET A 96 5.94 -14.92 -27.43
CA MET A 96 6.37 -16.20 -26.89
C MET A 96 7.60 -15.97 -26.03
N ASN A 97 7.52 -16.26 -24.73
CA ASN A 97 8.63 -16.02 -23.80
C ASN A 97 9.32 -17.35 -23.45
N LEU A 98 10.56 -17.53 -23.92
CA LEU A 98 11.33 -18.76 -23.75
C LEU A 98 12.27 -18.71 -22.53
N ASN A 99 12.23 -17.62 -21.75
CA ASN A 99 12.90 -17.57 -20.44
C ASN A 99 12.26 -18.56 -19.47
N ASN A 100 12.98 -19.02 -18.45
CA ASN A 100 12.31 -19.65 -17.30
C ASN A 100 11.56 -18.60 -16.46
N ALA A 101 10.56 -19.00 -15.68
CA ALA A 101 9.73 -18.08 -14.90
C ALA A 101 10.56 -17.13 -14.01
N THR A 102 11.57 -17.64 -13.31
CA THR A 102 12.47 -16.85 -12.46
C THR A 102 13.23 -15.77 -13.23
N LYS A 103 13.61 -16.04 -14.49
CA LYS A 103 14.24 -15.05 -15.39
C LYS A 103 13.23 -14.08 -16.01
N SER A 104 12.03 -14.54 -16.39
CA SER A 104 11.01 -13.67 -17.01
C SER A 104 10.71 -12.46 -16.13
N TYR A 105 10.42 -12.69 -14.84
CA TYR A 105 10.12 -11.62 -13.88
C TYR A 105 11.32 -10.69 -13.57
N THR A 106 12.52 -10.97 -14.09
CA THR A 106 13.69 -10.09 -13.95
C THR A 106 13.86 -9.08 -15.08
N VAL A 107 13.17 -9.20 -16.22
CA VAL A 107 13.28 -8.25 -17.33
C VAL A 107 12.86 -6.83 -16.91
N LYS A 108 13.50 -5.80 -17.47
CA LYS A 108 13.27 -4.36 -17.18
C LYS A 108 12.86 -3.53 -18.40
N SER A 109 13.04 -4.07 -19.59
CA SER A 109 12.60 -3.50 -20.87
C SER A 109 11.07 -3.52 -21.05
N PHE A 110 10.60 -2.63 -21.93
CA PHE A 110 9.18 -2.47 -22.27
C PHE A 110 8.94 -2.63 -23.77
N LEU A 111 7.75 -3.08 -24.12
CA LEU A 111 7.19 -3.15 -25.45
C LEU A 111 6.26 -1.94 -25.68
N TYR A 112 6.52 -1.14 -26.70
CA TYR A 112 5.65 -0.04 -27.13
C TYR A 112 5.09 -0.32 -28.53
N ILE A 113 3.77 -0.37 -28.62
CA ILE A 113 3.03 -0.53 -29.88
C ILE A 113 2.26 0.76 -30.12
N GLN A 114 2.59 1.47 -31.20
CA GLN A 114 1.85 2.64 -31.64
C GLN A 114 0.51 2.21 -32.27
N SER A 115 -0.54 3.01 -32.07
CA SER A 115 -1.75 2.89 -32.88
C SER A 115 -1.42 3.10 -34.37
N LEU A 116 -2.28 2.62 -35.27
CA LEU A 116 -2.05 2.79 -36.71
C LEU A 116 -1.95 4.27 -37.11
N ALA A 117 -2.71 5.16 -36.46
CA ALA A 117 -2.66 6.60 -36.69
C ALA A 117 -1.29 7.20 -36.33
N GLN A 118 -0.80 6.93 -35.12
CA GLN A 118 0.55 7.32 -34.68
C GLN A 118 1.64 6.71 -35.57
N SER A 119 1.41 5.50 -36.10
CA SER A 119 2.36 4.80 -36.98
C SER A 119 2.51 5.42 -38.38
N GLN A 120 1.61 6.34 -38.76
CA GLN A 120 1.71 7.16 -39.97
C GLN A 120 2.02 8.64 -39.68
N ASP A 121 2.17 9.04 -38.42
CA ASP A 121 2.50 10.42 -38.04
C ASP A 121 4.03 10.64 -38.11
N PRO A 122 4.54 11.45 -39.05
CA PRO A 122 5.98 11.67 -39.22
C PRO A 122 6.58 12.58 -38.13
N THR A 123 5.76 13.12 -37.21
CA THR A 123 6.22 14.00 -36.12
C THR A 123 6.51 13.26 -34.82
N ILE A 124 6.25 11.95 -34.75
CA ILE A 124 6.50 11.12 -33.57
C ILE A 124 7.84 10.41 -33.68
N PHE A 125 8.75 10.72 -32.76
CA PHE A 125 10.09 10.15 -32.69
C PHE A 125 10.26 9.39 -31.38
N VAL A 126 10.93 8.23 -31.41
CA VAL A 126 11.14 7.36 -30.24
C VAL A 126 12.64 7.19 -30.01
N TYR A 127 13.09 7.41 -28.79
CA TYR A 127 14.50 7.40 -28.40
C TYR A 127 14.74 6.52 -27.17
N ASP A 128 15.74 5.64 -27.23
CA ASP A 128 16.33 5.07 -26.01
C ASP A 128 17.44 6.00 -25.52
N ILE A 129 17.59 6.13 -24.20
CA ILE A 129 18.71 6.84 -23.58
C ILE A 129 19.81 5.81 -23.27
N VAL A 130 20.67 5.54 -24.25
CA VAL A 130 21.75 4.53 -24.17
C VAL A 130 23.10 5.10 -23.71
N GLY A 131 23.18 6.42 -23.51
CA GLY A 131 24.36 7.10 -23.01
C GLY A 131 24.10 8.59 -22.81
N SER A 132 25.15 9.41 -22.91
CA SER A 132 25.01 10.87 -23.04
C SER A 132 24.87 11.23 -24.51
N GLN A 133 23.70 11.70 -24.92
CA GLN A 133 23.31 11.93 -26.31
C GLN A 133 22.60 13.28 -26.47
N ASN A 134 22.88 13.99 -27.57
CA ASN A 134 22.23 15.27 -27.88
C ASN A 134 21.03 15.03 -28.81
N ILE A 135 19.86 15.53 -28.41
CA ILE A 135 18.62 15.43 -29.16
C ILE A 135 18.19 16.84 -29.56
N THR A 136 18.07 17.07 -30.88
CA THR A 136 17.65 18.35 -31.46
C THR A 136 16.53 18.11 -32.46
N ARG A 137 15.40 18.79 -32.27
CA ARG A 137 14.28 18.87 -33.23
C ARG A 137 14.11 20.32 -33.66
N ASN A 138 14.00 20.56 -34.97
CA ASN A 138 13.89 21.89 -35.58
C ASN A 138 12.50 22.11 -36.22
N GLU A 139 11.59 21.16 -36.05
CA GLU A 139 10.25 21.17 -36.62
C GLU A 139 9.30 22.11 -35.86
N ASP A 140 8.32 22.67 -36.60
CA ASP A 140 7.25 23.50 -36.02
C ASP A 140 6.44 22.78 -34.94
N SER A 141 6.33 21.45 -35.04
CA SER A 141 5.85 20.58 -33.96
C SER A 141 6.51 19.19 -33.99
N SER A 142 6.66 18.56 -32.82
CA SER A 142 7.15 17.19 -32.68
C SER A 142 6.67 16.55 -31.38
N THR A 143 6.53 15.23 -31.40
CA THR A 143 6.33 14.39 -30.21
C THR A 143 7.56 13.52 -30.01
N ILE A 144 8.30 13.74 -28.93
CA ILE A 144 9.50 12.97 -28.59
C ILE A 144 9.14 11.99 -27.48
N VAL A 145 9.16 10.68 -27.74
CA VAL A 145 9.00 9.63 -26.73
C VAL A 145 10.39 9.17 -26.29
N LEU A 146 10.62 9.08 -24.98
CA LEU A 146 11.90 8.75 -24.38
C LEU A 146 11.76 7.54 -23.45
N PHE A 147 12.67 6.59 -23.59
CA PHE A 147 12.84 5.44 -22.70
C PHE A 147 14.15 5.57 -21.92
N PRO A 148 14.10 6.00 -20.64
CA PRO A 148 15.23 5.91 -19.72
C PRO A 148 15.59 4.45 -19.43
N PRO A 149 16.89 4.16 -19.20
CA PRO A 149 17.31 2.82 -18.80
C PRO A 149 16.94 2.52 -17.36
N PHE A 150 16.90 1.23 -17.05
CA PHE A 150 16.90 0.73 -15.68
C PHE A 150 18.25 1.00 -15.01
N LEU A 151 18.22 1.53 -13.79
CA LEU A 151 19.40 1.82 -12.99
C LEU A 151 19.66 0.69 -11.98
N PRO A 152 20.84 0.03 -12.00
CA PRO A 152 21.20 -0.97 -11.00
C PRO A 152 21.22 -0.37 -9.58
N GLN A 153 20.21 -0.71 -8.78
CA GLN A 153 19.94 -0.04 -7.51
C GLN A 153 20.98 -0.32 -6.40
N THR A 154 21.42 0.76 -5.75
CA THR A 154 21.53 0.80 -4.28
C THR A 154 20.14 1.07 -3.69
N LEU A 155 19.94 0.83 -2.38
CA LEU A 155 18.60 0.87 -1.75
C LEU A 155 17.84 2.21 -1.83
N GLU A 156 18.50 3.30 -2.22
CA GLU A 156 17.99 4.67 -2.10
C GLU A 156 17.79 5.38 -3.46
N GLY A 157 18.03 4.70 -4.58
CA GLY A 157 17.93 5.26 -5.94
C GLY A 157 16.63 4.92 -6.69
N PRO A 158 16.20 5.74 -7.67
CA PRO A 158 15.04 5.44 -8.51
C PRO A 158 15.32 4.27 -9.48
N LYS A 159 14.32 3.43 -9.77
CA LYS A 159 14.49 2.26 -10.65
C LYS A 159 14.85 2.59 -12.10
N TYR A 160 14.38 3.72 -12.59
CA TYR A 160 14.67 4.26 -13.93
C TYR A 160 15.11 5.71 -13.76
N GLY A 161 16.01 6.19 -14.62
CA GLY A 161 16.49 7.56 -14.50
C GLY A 161 17.23 8.06 -15.73
N ALA A 162 16.92 9.30 -16.10
CA ALA A 162 17.71 10.10 -17.01
C ALA A 162 17.78 11.55 -16.52
N VAL A 163 18.83 12.26 -16.92
CA VAL A 163 18.96 13.70 -16.71
C VAL A 163 18.88 14.41 -18.06
N LEU A 164 17.97 15.37 -18.16
CA LEU A 164 17.87 16.29 -19.29
C LEU A 164 18.57 17.60 -18.92
N SER A 165 19.58 17.99 -19.69
CA SER A 165 20.41 19.18 -19.46
C SER A 165 20.63 19.96 -20.76
N ASN A 166 21.22 21.15 -20.67
CA ASN A 166 21.43 22.06 -21.82
C ASN A 166 20.13 22.34 -22.61
N ILE A 167 18.99 22.38 -21.92
CA ILE A 167 17.66 22.48 -22.55
C ILE A 167 17.50 23.89 -23.14
N SER A 168 17.33 23.97 -24.45
CA SER A 168 17.16 25.19 -25.21
C SER A 168 15.95 25.07 -26.15
N GLN A 169 15.15 26.13 -26.20
CA GLN A 169 13.82 26.19 -26.83
C GLN A 169 13.62 27.60 -27.40
N ALA A 170 12.93 27.73 -28.55
CA ALA A 170 12.58 29.04 -29.07
C ALA A 170 11.56 29.77 -28.16
N ALA A 171 11.75 31.08 -27.94
CA ALA A 171 10.93 31.88 -27.04
C ALA A 171 9.46 32.07 -27.49
N ASN A 172 9.16 31.78 -28.76
CA ASN A 172 7.80 31.72 -29.32
C ASN A 172 7.24 30.28 -29.38
N GLY A 173 8.02 29.29 -28.95
CA GLY A 173 7.64 27.88 -28.91
C GLY A 173 7.03 27.45 -27.58
N SER A 174 6.68 26.17 -27.47
CA SER A 174 6.17 25.55 -26.24
C SER A 174 6.72 24.14 -26.07
N VAL A 175 7.23 23.81 -24.88
CA VAL A 175 7.65 22.47 -24.49
C VAL A 175 6.79 22.02 -23.31
N VAL A 176 6.19 20.84 -23.42
CA VAL A 176 5.36 20.25 -22.36
C VAL A 176 5.70 18.77 -22.21
N MET A 177 5.98 18.32 -20.99
CA MET A 177 6.39 16.93 -20.70
C MET A 177 5.33 16.19 -19.90
N TYR A 178 5.09 14.95 -20.29
CA TYR A 178 4.04 14.07 -19.77
C TYR A 178 4.60 12.67 -19.47
N SER A 179 4.11 12.04 -18.41
CA SER A 179 4.45 10.67 -18.04
C SER A 179 3.79 9.62 -18.96
N GLY A 180 4.48 8.51 -19.21
CA GLY A 180 3.99 7.41 -20.04
C GLY A 180 4.22 7.61 -21.54
N ILE A 181 3.25 7.18 -22.36
CA ILE A 181 3.27 7.28 -23.83
C ILE A 181 2.17 8.25 -24.32
N PRO A 182 2.34 8.92 -25.48
CA PRO A 182 1.36 9.86 -26.00
C PRO A 182 0.01 9.16 -26.28
N PRO A 183 -1.13 9.75 -25.90
CA PRO A 183 -2.47 9.19 -26.16
C PRO A 183 -2.92 9.41 -27.62
N THR A 184 -3.89 8.62 -28.10
CA THR A 184 -4.51 8.84 -29.42
C THR A 184 -5.49 10.02 -29.47
N THR A 185 -5.83 10.60 -28.33
CA THR A 185 -6.82 11.68 -28.18
C THR A 185 -6.37 12.68 -27.09
N ILE A 186 -6.92 13.89 -27.12
CA ILE A 186 -6.58 15.08 -26.29
C ILE A 186 -5.92 14.74 -24.94
N ASN A 187 -4.70 15.26 -24.72
CA ASN A 187 -3.98 15.13 -23.46
C ASN A 187 -4.80 15.70 -22.28
N SER A 188 -5.04 14.88 -21.26
CA SER A 188 -5.41 15.38 -19.94
C SER A 188 -4.18 15.89 -19.21
N ASP A 189 -4.24 17.08 -18.60
CA ASP A 189 -3.14 17.65 -17.81
C ASP A 189 -2.70 16.79 -16.61
N ALA A 190 -3.51 15.81 -16.18
CA ALA A 190 -3.21 14.87 -15.09
C ALA A 190 -1.86 14.13 -15.19
N ASN A 191 -1.33 13.92 -16.40
CA ASN A 191 -0.04 13.25 -16.61
C ASN A 191 1.13 14.23 -16.81
N ARG A 192 0.86 15.54 -16.85
CA ARG A 192 1.84 16.60 -17.12
C ARG A 192 2.73 16.83 -15.89
N PHE A 193 4.04 16.92 -16.10
CA PHE A 193 5.01 17.16 -15.02
C PHE A 193 5.92 18.38 -15.24
N PHE A 194 6.02 18.89 -16.47
CA PHE A 194 6.82 20.09 -16.78
C PHE A 194 6.21 20.87 -17.95
N ARG A 195 6.30 22.20 -17.93
CA ARG A 195 5.92 23.10 -19.03
C ARG A 195 6.84 24.33 -19.11
N ASN A 196 7.16 24.75 -20.34
CA ASN A 196 7.77 26.04 -20.64
C ASN A 196 7.14 26.62 -21.93
N PRO A 197 6.44 27.77 -21.91
CA PRO A 197 6.15 28.63 -20.76
C PRO A 197 5.41 27.95 -19.60
N LEU A 198 5.70 28.40 -18.39
CA LEU A 198 5.05 27.97 -17.15
C LEU A 198 3.98 28.98 -16.73
N ARG A 199 2.82 28.51 -16.27
CA ARG A 199 1.78 29.37 -15.66
C ARG A 199 2.23 29.80 -14.26
N ILE A 200 2.23 31.11 -13.96
CA ILE A 200 2.71 31.67 -12.67
C ILE A 200 1.60 32.34 -11.84
N ASP A 201 0.48 32.68 -12.48
CA ASP A 201 -0.80 33.00 -11.85
C ASP A 201 -1.95 32.54 -12.79
N GLN A 202 -3.22 32.81 -12.49
CA GLN A 202 -4.34 32.34 -13.31
C GLN A 202 -4.35 32.83 -14.77
N ASN A 203 -3.70 33.96 -15.07
CA ASN A 203 -3.71 34.62 -16.37
C ASN A 203 -2.31 34.78 -16.99
N THR A 204 -1.23 34.75 -16.20
CA THR A 204 0.14 35.02 -16.65
C THR A 204 0.96 33.74 -16.84
N THR A 205 1.67 33.65 -17.96
CA THR A 205 2.68 32.62 -18.24
C THR A 205 4.07 33.24 -18.42
N GLN A 206 5.08 32.68 -17.74
CA GLN A 206 6.47 33.06 -17.90
C GLN A 206 7.22 32.06 -18.80
N PHE A 207 7.93 32.56 -19.80
CA PHE A 207 8.94 31.77 -20.53
C PHE A 207 10.28 31.82 -19.78
N PHE A 208 10.90 30.66 -19.58
CA PHE A 208 12.22 30.55 -18.97
C PHE A 208 13.28 30.24 -20.02
N THR A 209 14.28 31.12 -20.11
CA THR A 209 15.52 30.91 -20.89
C THR A 209 16.51 30.01 -20.16
N THR A 210 16.46 29.99 -18.83
CA THR A 210 17.27 29.11 -17.98
C THR A 210 16.36 28.04 -17.40
N ILE A 211 16.67 26.78 -17.74
CA ILE A 211 16.03 25.59 -17.20
C ILE A 211 17.14 24.78 -16.55
N GLU A 212 17.06 24.56 -15.24
CA GLU A 212 18.04 23.72 -14.53
C GLU A 212 17.91 22.24 -14.98
N PRO A 213 18.96 21.40 -14.82
CA PRO A 213 18.89 20.00 -15.24
C PRO A 213 17.71 19.24 -14.62
N LEU A 214 16.87 18.63 -15.47
CA LEU A 214 15.66 17.93 -15.06
C LEU A 214 15.96 16.44 -14.90
N GLN A 215 15.89 15.91 -13.68
CA GLN A 215 15.89 14.46 -13.47
C GLN A 215 14.49 13.91 -13.78
N VAL A 216 14.41 12.89 -14.63
CA VAL A 216 13.15 12.20 -14.96
C VAL A 216 13.29 10.71 -14.65
N THR A 217 12.36 10.16 -13.86
CA THR A 217 12.45 8.79 -13.32
C THR A 217 11.31 7.85 -13.75
N PHE A 218 10.50 8.27 -14.73
CA PHE A 218 9.49 7.39 -15.35
C PHE A 218 10.13 6.37 -16.30
N PRO A 219 9.59 5.13 -16.42
CA PRO A 219 10.08 4.12 -17.37
C PRO A 219 9.85 4.52 -18.84
N ALA A 220 8.87 5.39 -19.09
CA ALA A 220 8.65 6.09 -20.34
C ALA A 220 8.06 7.47 -20.05
N PHE A 221 8.42 8.46 -20.87
CA PHE A 221 7.77 9.76 -20.89
C PHE A 221 7.78 10.35 -22.31
N TYR A 222 6.97 11.38 -22.54
CA TYR A 222 6.96 12.07 -23.83
C TYR A 222 6.96 13.60 -23.68
N ILE A 223 7.55 14.26 -24.67
CA ILE A 223 7.67 15.70 -24.79
C ILE A 223 6.88 16.14 -26.03
N LEU A 224 5.92 17.04 -25.85
CA LEU A 224 5.28 17.77 -26.94
C LEU A 224 6.02 19.09 -27.15
N VAL A 225 6.48 19.29 -28.38
CA VAL A 225 7.30 20.43 -28.80
C VAL A 225 6.54 21.26 -29.84
N LYS A 226 6.66 22.58 -29.73
CA LYS A 226 6.38 23.54 -30.81
C LYS A 226 7.54 24.53 -30.92
N GLY A 227 7.94 24.87 -32.14
CA GLY A 227 9.04 25.83 -32.39
C GLY A 227 10.44 25.29 -32.07
N GLY A 228 10.65 23.99 -32.17
CA GLY A 228 11.94 23.34 -31.93
C GLY A 228 12.39 23.22 -30.46
N ILE A 229 13.29 22.27 -30.23
CA ILE A 229 13.98 22.03 -28.94
C ILE A 229 15.37 21.43 -29.19
N SER A 230 16.33 21.72 -28.31
CA SER A 230 17.57 20.95 -28.18
C SER A 230 17.89 20.67 -26.72
N PHE A 231 18.41 19.49 -26.41
CA PHE A 231 18.84 19.10 -25.06
C PHE A 231 19.85 17.94 -25.11
N THR A 232 20.63 17.79 -24.05
CA THR A 232 21.44 16.60 -23.76
C THR A 232 20.65 15.69 -22.83
N ALA A 233 20.36 14.47 -23.27
CA ALA A 233 19.86 13.40 -22.41
C ALA A 233 21.02 12.51 -21.97
N ALA A 234 21.09 12.15 -20.68
CA ALA A 234 22.14 11.29 -20.15
C ALA A 234 21.61 10.25 -19.16
N ILE A 235 22.27 9.08 -19.11
CA ILE A 235 22.13 8.10 -18.04
C ILE A 235 22.83 8.64 -16.80
N ASP A 236 22.07 9.16 -15.84
CA ASP A 236 22.59 9.60 -14.54
C ASP A 236 21.46 9.61 -13.48
N SER A 237 21.85 9.57 -12.21
CA SER A 237 20.98 9.68 -11.05
C SER A 237 21.44 10.81 -10.12
N LEU A 238 20.82 11.99 -10.28
CA LEU A 238 21.00 13.13 -9.37
C LEU A 238 20.51 12.85 -7.93
N SER A 239 19.94 11.68 -7.64
CA SER A 239 19.47 11.25 -6.31
C SER A 239 20.55 11.11 -5.24
N THR A 240 21.82 11.38 -5.56
CA THR A 240 22.90 11.56 -4.56
C THR A 240 23.02 13.02 -4.06
N GLN A 241 22.38 13.99 -4.72
CA GLN A 241 22.39 15.40 -4.33
C GLN A 241 21.06 15.83 -3.69
N ALA A 242 21.02 15.85 -2.35
CA ALA A 242 19.95 16.49 -1.59
C ALA A 242 19.90 18.04 -1.74
N VAL A 243 20.80 18.62 -2.55
CA VAL A 243 21.03 20.06 -2.69
C VAL A 243 21.26 20.41 -4.17
N ILE A 244 20.20 20.85 -4.85
CA ILE A 244 20.25 21.47 -6.19
C ILE A 244 20.69 22.93 -6.02
N LYS A 245 21.41 23.48 -7.00
CA LYS A 245 21.82 24.90 -7.03
C LYS A 245 21.39 25.54 -8.34
N THR A 246 20.74 26.69 -8.27
CA THR A 246 20.31 27.41 -9.47
C THR A 246 21.46 28.12 -10.18
N SER A 247 21.43 28.14 -11.51
CA SER A 247 22.42 28.80 -12.37
C SER A 247 22.07 30.26 -12.70
N ALA A 248 20.81 30.69 -12.53
CA ALA A 248 20.38 32.07 -12.79
C ALA A 248 19.33 32.60 -11.79
N ALA A 249 19.20 33.92 -11.70
CA ALA A 249 18.23 34.62 -10.86
C ALA A 249 16.77 34.53 -11.38
N THR A 250 16.60 34.30 -12.69
CA THR A 250 15.32 33.88 -13.30
C THR A 250 15.50 32.47 -13.87
N THR A 251 14.86 31.47 -13.28
CA THR A 251 15.07 30.05 -13.59
C THR A 251 13.89 29.17 -13.18
N THR A 252 13.77 28.00 -13.80
CA THR A 252 12.84 26.93 -13.40
C THR A 252 13.53 25.57 -13.44
N GLY A 253 13.07 24.63 -12.63
CA GLY A 253 13.56 23.25 -12.63
C GLY A 253 12.50 22.27 -12.10
N LEU A 254 12.83 20.98 -12.13
CA LEU A 254 11.93 19.89 -11.74
C LEU A 254 12.52 19.11 -10.56
N ILE A 255 11.68 18.86 -9.55
CA ILE A 255 11.89 17.82 -8.54
C ILE A 255 10.81 16.77 -8.75
N MET A 256 11.15 15.48 -8.77
CA MET A 256 10.15 14.42 -8.82
C MET A 256 10.53 13.17 -8.04
N THR A 257 9.53 12.37 -7.70
CA THR A 257 9.70 11.02 -7.12
C THR A 257 8.64 10.05 -7.65
N ASN A 258 9.04 8.79 -7.79
CA ASN A 258 8.29 7.68 -8.37
C ASN A 258 8.21 6.44 -7.45
N ASP A 259 9.03 6.37 -6.40
CA ASP A 259 9.18 5.23 -5.50
C ASP A 259 9.54 5.69 -4.07
N PHE A 260 10.70 6.33 -3.93
CA PHE A 260 11.22 6.85 -2.66
C PHE A 260 11.41 8.36 -2.72
N ALA A 261 10.97 9.04 -1.67
CA ALA A 261 10.98 10.49 -1.55
C ALA A 261 11.96 10.91 -0.45
N THR A 262 13.09 11.49 -0.83
CA THR A 262 14.05 12.11 0.10
C THR A 262 13.77 13.59 0.26
N ASN A 263 14.30 14.20 1.34
CA ASN A 263 14.30 15.65 1.48
C ASN A 263 15.21 16.27 0.41
N ILE A 264 14.64 17.07 -0.48
CA ILE A 264 15.37 17.75 -1.55
C ILE A 264 15.29 19.25 -1.30
N SER A 265 16.45 19.91 -1.38
CA SER A 265 16.57 21.37 -1.29
C SER A 265 17.08 21.96 -2.60
N VAL A 266 16.60 23.15 -2.94
CA VAL A 266 17.14 24.01 -4.01
C VAL A 266 17.70 25.26 -3.36
N VAL A 267 18.96 25.58 -3.65
CA VAL A 267 19.62 26.82 -3.23
C VAL A 267 19.55 27.83 -4.36
N PHE A 268 18.99 28.99 -4.07
CA PHE A 268 18.92 30.13 -4.96
C PHE A 268 19.99 31.18 -4.61
N TYR A 269 20.34 32.02 -5.58
CA TYR A 269 21.28 33.11 -5.39
C TYR A 269 20.66 34.46 -5.79
N PRO A 270 19.65 34.96 -5.06
CA PRO A 270 18.98 36.22 -5.39
C PRO A 270 19.85 37.44 -5.09
N ASP A 271 20.03 38.32 -6.07
CA ASP A 271 20.49 39.68 -5.84
C ASP A 271 19.39 40.50 -5.15
N ARG A 272 19.58 40.78 -3.86
CA ARG A 272 18.64 41.49 -2.98
C ARG A 272 18.35 42.96 -3.37
N ASN A 273 19.01 43.50 -4.40
CA ASN A 273 18.69 44.82 -4.96
C ASN A 273 17.44 44.83 -5.88
N HIS A 274 16.89 43.65 -6.21
CA HIS A 274 15.75 43.50 -7.12
C HIS A 274 14.51 42.89 -6.45
N SER A 275 13.33 43.16 -7.01
CA SER A 275 12.09 42.43 -6.68
C SER A 275 12.12 41.02 -7.27
N TYR A 276 11.41 40.07 -6.64
CA TYR A 276 11.29 38.69 -7.13
C TYR A 276 9.88 38.13 -6.96
N VAL A 277 9.58 37.11 -7.78
CA VAL A 277 8.50 36.16 -7.55
C VAL A 277 9.10 34.76 -7.53
N CYS A 278 8.83 33.97 -6.49
CA CYS A 278 9.13 32.54 -6.42
C CYS A 278 7.82 31.73 -6.32
N GLY A 279 7.86 30.45 -6.67
CA GLY A 279 6.64 29.64 -6.70
C GLY A 279 6.85 28.23 -7.24
N TYR A 280 5.77 27.46 -7.35
CA TYR A 280 5.80 26.12 -7.93
C TYR A 280 4.47 25.73 -8.57
N ASP A 281 4.53 24.81 -9.52
CA ASP A 281 3.40 24.08 -10.11
C ASP A 281 3.54 22.60 -9.69
N LEU A 282 2.64 22.14 -8.82
CA LEU A 282 2.67 20.81 -8.21
C LEU A 282 1.61 19.90 -8.85
N THR A 283 2.06 18.75 -9.35
CA THR A 283 1.20 17.60 -9.67
C THR A 283 1.63 16.43 -8.79
N LEU A 284 0.67 15.84 -8.08
CA LEU A 284 0.90 14.94 -6.95
C LEU A 284 -0.20 13.87 -6.99
N ASN A 285 0.14 12.73 -7.56
CA ASN A 285 -0.81 11.76 -8.13
C ASN A 285 -1.21 10.65 -7.14
N LYS A 286 -0.38 10.40 -6.12
CA LYS A 286 -0.66 9.43 -5.05
C LYS A 286 -0.11 9.98 -3.74
N VAL A 287 -0.90 9.90 -2.66
CA VAL A 287 -0.48 10.27 -1.30
C VAL A 287 -0.64 9.07 -0.37
N ILE A 288 0.40 8.83 0.41
CA ILE A 288 0.51 7.82 1.46
C ILE A 288 0.82 8.53 2.80
N ALA A 289 1.63 9.59 2.76
CA ALA A 289 1.82 10.58 3.82
C ALA A 289 1.97 11.99 3.21
N PRO A 290 1.77 13.08 3.99
CA PRO A 290 1.81 14.43 3.44
C PRO A 290 3.18 14.82 2.85
N VAL A 291 3.18 15.79 1.94
CA VAL A 291 4.39 16.46 1.45
C VAL A 291 4.31 17.94 1.75
N THR A 292 5.30 18.48 2.45
CA THR A 292 5.41 19.90 2.78
C THR A 292 6.39 20.58 1.84
N LEU A 293 5.94 21.64 1.18
CA LEU A 293 6.76 22.50 0.33
C LEU A 293 7.03 23.80 1.11
N LEU A 294 8.29 24.22 1.20
CA LEU A 294 8.69 25.42 1.94
C LEU A 294 9.60 26.33 1.10
N TYR A 295 9.24 27.60 0.98
CA TYR A 295 10.12 28.66 0.48
C TYR A 295 10.63 29.51 1.65
N VAL A 296 11.95 29.67 1.74
CA VAL A 296 12.63 30.31 2.87
C VAL A 296 13.47 31.50 2.41
N GLN A 297 13.35 32.60 3.12
CA GLN A 297 14.25 33.76 3.06
C GLN A 297 14.59 34.22 4.50
N PRO A 298 15.46 35.21 4.72
CA PRO A 298 15.81 35.66 6.05
C PRO A 298 14.56 36.20 6.76
N PHE A 299 14.26 35.67 7.95
CA PHE A 299 13.14 36.05 8.80
C PHE A 299 11.72 35.79 8.23
N PHE A 300 11.56 35.08 7.12
CA PHE A 300 10.25 34.73 6.56
C PHE A 300 10.24 33.35 5.89
N VAL A 301 9.17 32.58 6.12
CA VAL A 301 8.94 31.27 5.52
C VAL A 301 7.51 31.21 4.98
N ALA A 302 7.36 30.88 3.71
CA ALA A 302 6.11 30.39 3.14
C ALA A 302 6.13 28.86 3.17
N ASN A 303 5.01 28.22 3.54
CA ASN A 303 4.87 26.77 3.47
C ASN A 303 3.43 26.35 3.15
N SER A 304 3.32 25.22 2.45
CA SER A 304 2.06 24.53 2.17
C SER A 304 2.26 23.02 2.30
N THR A 305 1.26 22.31 2.85
CA THR A 305 1.33 20.86 3.09
C THR A 305 0.19 20.14 2.40
N TYR A 306 0.53 19.24 1.48
CA TYR A 306 -0.41 18.49 0.65
C TYR A 306 -0.63 17.09 1.22
N SER A 307 -1.88 16.80 1.62
CA SER A 307 -2.28 15.52 2.24
C SER A 307 -3.26 14.71 1.38
N ILE A 308 -3.58 15.19 0.18
CA ILE A 308 -4.47 14.56 -0.81
C ILE A 308 -3.85 14.71 -2.20
N ALA A 309 -4.29 13.89 -3.17
CA ALA A 309 -3.86 14.04 -4.55
C ALA A 309 -4.34 15.38 -5.15
N VAL A 310 -3.46 16.11 -5.84
CA VAL A 310 -3.75 17.39 -6.49
C VAL A 310 -3.02 17.48 -7.83
N ILE A 311 -3.65 18.12 -8.82
CA ILE A 311 -3.12 18.40 -10.15
C ILE A 311 -3.16 19.91 -10.34
N ASP A 312 -2.13 20.51 -10.95
CA ASP A 312 -2.04 21.96 -11.20
C ASP A 312 -2.13 22.83 -9.92
N ALA A 313 -1.60 22.34 -8.79
CA ALA A 313 -1.44 23.13 -7.57
C ALA A 313 -0.35 24.19 -7.75
N LEU A 314 -0.76 25.34 -8.29
CA LEU A 314 0.08 26.50 -8.55
C LEU A 314 0.04 27.48 -7.37
N GLU A 315 1.19 27.74 -6.76
CA GLU A 315 1.39 28.81 -5.79
C GLU A 315 2.52 29.75 -6.25
N SER A 316 2.38 31.05 -5.93
CA SER A 316 3.41 32.05 -6.15
C SER A 316 3.45 33.11 -5.05
N TYR A 317 4.65 33.59 -4.75
CA TYR A 317 5.00 34.40 -3.60
C TYR A 317 5.90 35.57 -4.02
N GLN A 318 5.57 36.79 -3.59
CA GLN A 318 6.28 38.02 -3.97
C GLN A 318 7.50 38.29 -3.06
N PHE A 319 8.45 37.35 -3.02
CA PHE A 319 9.73 37.55 -2.34
C PHE A 319 10.87 36.76 -3.00
N ALA A 320 12.10 37.10 -2.62
CA ALA A 320 13.31 36.42 -3.07
C ALA A 320 13.67 35.30 -2.07
N ALA A 321 13.51 34.05 -2.48
CA ALA A 321 13.92 32.90 -1.70
C ALA A 321 15.43 32.69 -1.77
N ASP A 322 16.03 32.27 -0.66
CA ASP A 322 17.38 31.69 -0.64
C ASP A 322 17.29 30.16 -0.79
N TYR A 323 16.22 29.54 -0.29
CA TYR A 323 16.00 28.09 -0.34
C TYR A 323 14.56 27.73 -0.70
N PHE A 324 14.40 26.64 -1.43
CA PHE A 324 13.17 25.85 -1.51
C PHE A 324 13.43 24.45 -0.95
N TYR A 325 12.49 23.90 -0.21
CA TYR A 325 12.55 22.55 0.33
C TYR A 325 11.29 21.77 -0.06
N VAL A 326 11.48 20.54 -0.54
CA VAL A 326 10.41 19.54 -0.61
C VAL A 326 10.69 18.52 0.49
N ILE A 327 9.82 18.50 1.50
CA ILE A 327 9.93 17.64 2.69
C ILE A 327 8.78 16.63 2.67
N PRO A 328 8.98 15.43 2.10
CA PRO A 328 8.05 14.33 2.26
C PRO A 328 8.03 13.85 3.72
N GLN A 329 6.84 13.76 4.34
CA GLN A 329 6.69 13.34 5.75
C GLN A 329 6.85 11.82 5.94
N ASN A 330 7.29 11.09 4.91
CA ASN A 330 7.59 9.66 4.90
C ASN A 330 8.51 9.37 3.68
N PRO A 331 9.49 8.45 3.76
CA PRO A 331 10.30 8.09 2.59
C PRO A 331 9.51 7.45 1.44
N ILE A 332 8.26 7.06 1.67
CA ILE A 332 7.29 6.59 0.65
C ILE A 332 6.06 7.53 0.65
N ALA A 333 6.23 8.83 0.90
CA ALA A 333 5.11 9.77 1.12
C ALA A 333 4.15 9.89 -0.06
N ALA A 334 4.65 10.05 -1.28
CA ALA A 334 3.81 10.35 -2.43
C ALA A 334 4.55 10.12 -3.75
N ILE A 335 3.80 10.02 -4.84
CA ILE A 335 4.32 10.18 -6.21
C ILE A 335 3.99 11.61 -6.64
N TYR A 336 5.01 12.45 -6.80
CA TYR A 336 4.85 13.86 -7.12
C TYR A 336 5.91 14.39 -8.09
N THR A 337 5.56 15.48 -8.74
CA THR A 337 6.39 16.29 -9.63
C THR A 337 6.15 17.76 -9.29
N VAL A 338 7.21 18.47 -8.89
CA VAL A 338 7.20 19.88 -8.54
C VAL A 338 8.04 20.64 -9.56
N GLN A 339 7.40 21.44 -10.42
CA GLN A 339 8.14 22.41 -11.22
C GLN A 339 8.28 23.69 -10.39
N TYR A 340 9.48 23.93 -9.84
CA TYR A 340 9.79 25.13 -9.05
C TYR A 340 10.26 26.27 -9.96
N PHE A 341 10.10 27.51 -9.50
CA PHE A 341 10.64 28.69 -10.18
C PHE A 341 11.02 29.83 -9.25
N GLN A 342 11.98 30.64 -9.69
CA GLN A 342 12.21 32.00 -9.20
C GLN A 342 12.42 32.94 -10.38
N ILE A 343 11.93 34.17 -10.28
CA ILE A 343 11.97 35.18 -11.33
C ILE A 343 12.43 36.50 -10.72
N GLN A 344 13.46 37.11 -11.30
CA GLN A 344 13.92 38.46 -10.99
C GLN A 344 13.11 39.50 -11.78
N GLY A 345 12.66 40.56 -11.11
CA GLY A 345 11.82 41.62 -11.66
C GLY A 345 10.37 41.57 -11.17
N ALA A 346 9.62 42.63 -11.46
CA ALA A 346 8.20 42.73 -11.13
C ALA A 346 7.33 42.27 -12.32
N LEU A 347 6.58 41.19 -12.15
CA LEU A 347 5.65 40.66 -13.17
C LEU A 347 4.17 40.94 -12.89
N ILE A 348 3.81 41.37 -11.67
CA ILE A 348 2.43 41.62 -11.26
C ILE A 348 2.37 42.95 -10.49
N PRO A 349 1.39 43.84 -10.76
CA PRO A 349 1.15 45.02 -9.92
C PRO A 349 0.80 44.63 -8.47
N PRO A 350 1.10 45.48 -7.46
CA PRO A 350 0.77 45.18 -6.08
C PRO A 350 -0.75 45.07 -5.89
N SER A 351 -1.22 43.98 -5.27
CA SER A 351 -2.63 43.81 -4.91
C SER A 351 -3.05 44.89 -3.91
N THR A 352 -4.06 45.68 -4.25
CA THR A 352 -4.56 46.75 -3.39
C THR A 352 -5.21 46.20 -2.12
N THR A 353 -4.52 46.37 -0.99
CA THR A 353 -5.08 46.20 0.36
C THR A 353 -6.09 47.31 0.64
N VAL A 354 -7.35 47.10 0.25
CA VAL A 354 -8.44 48.04 0.55
C VAL A 354 -8.87 47.89 2.02
N PRO A 355 -8.88 48.97 2.84
CA PRO A 355 -9.33 48.90 4.23
C PRO A 355 -10.83 48.58 4.35
N VAL A 356 -11.22 47.97 5.47
CA VAL A 356 -12.63 47.74 5.83
C VAL A 356 -13.35 49.08 6.01
N SER A 357 -14.52 49.24 5.39
CA SER A 357 -15.45 50.32 5.66
C SER A 357 -16.90 49.85 5.47
N THR A 358 -17.79 50.22 6.38
CA THR A 358 -19.21 49.82 6.41
C THR A 358 -20.11 50.87 5.76
N ALA A 359 -20.94 50.46 4.80
CA ALA A 359 -22.01 51.31 4.24
C ALA A 359 -23.26 50.49 3.87
N VAL A 360 -24.42 51.15 3.89
CA VAL A 360 -25.77 50.57 3.68
C VAL A 360 -26.17 50.62 2.19
N PRO A 361 -26.87 49.60 1.64
CA PRO A 361 -27.19 49.55 0.21
C PRO A 361 -28.42 50.41 -0.19
N PRO A 362 -28.42 51.02 -1.38
CA PRO A 362 -29.61 51.51 -2.08
C PRO A 362 -30.06 50.56 -3.21
N SER A 363 -31.36 50.53 -3.48
CA SER A 363 -32.01 49.80 -4.59
C SER A 363 -32.27 50.67 -5.82
N THR A 364 -32.37 50.10 -7.03
CA THR A 364 -33.60 50.19 -7.90
C THR A 364 -33.53 49.38 -9.22
N THR A 365 -34.69 48.82 -9.62
CA THR A 365 -35.24 48.55 -10.98
C THR A 365 -34.32 48.18 -12.18
N VAL A 366 -34.43 47.03 -12.89
CA VAL A 366 -35.58 46.43 -13.65
C VAL A 366 -36.00 47.34 -14.84
N PRO A 367 -36.03 46.91 -16.14
CA PRO A 367 -37.09 45.98 -16.61
C PRO A 367 -36.92 45.14 -17.92
N VAL A 368 -37.79 44.11 -18.08
CA VAL A 368 -38.21 43.32 -19.30
C VAL A 368 -37.14 42.63 -20.20
N SER A 369 -37.45 41.60 -21.03
CA SER A 369 -38.75 41.04 -21.46
C SER A 369 -38.80 39.49 -21.57
N THR A 370 -40.03 38.97 -21.68
CA THR A 370 -40.43 37.55 -21.80
C THR A 370 -40.61 37.09 -23.25
N THR A 371 -40.49 35.78 -23.54
CA THR A 371 -41.58 34.95 -24.13
C THR A 371 -41.21 33.46 -24.26
N ALA A 372 -42.22 32.59 -24.36
CA ALA A 372 -42.13 31.13 -24.58
C ALA A 372 -43.44 30.61 -25.26
N PRO A 373 -43.71 29.29 -25.40
CA PRO A 373 -43.57 28.53 -26.66
C PRO A 373 -44.89 28.07 -27.30
N PRO A 374 -44.84 27.42 -28.49
CA PRO A 374 -45.50 26.11 -28.69
C PRO A 374 -44.77 25.16 -29.70
N SER A 375 -45.15 23.89 -29.95
CA SER A 375 -45.57 22.76 -29.09
C SER A 375 -45.79 21.47 -29.93
N THR A 376 -45.74 20.26 -29.32
CA THR A 376 -46.46 18.99 -29.70
C THR A 376 -46.12 18.30 -31.07
N VAL A 377 -46.29 16.97 -31.35
CA VAL A 377 -46.73 15.73 -30.62
C VAL A 377 -46.40 14.42 -31.40
N SER A 378 -46.42 13.24 -30.74
CA SER A 378 -46.54 11.83 -31.26
C SER A 378 -45.32 11.20 -32.02
N SER A 379 -45.12 9.87 -32.14
CA SER A 379 -45.51 8.63 -31.39
C SER A 379 -44.68 7.41 -31.96
N GLN A 380 -44.76 6.12 -31.57
CA GLN A 380 -45.70 5.37 -30.71
C GLN A 380 -45.06 4.20 -29.88
N THR A 381 -45.25 2.90 -30.23
CA THR A 381 -45.04 1.72 -29.34
C THR A 381 -45.02 0.36 -30.10
N LYS A 382 -44.43 -0.70 -29.48
CA LYS A 382 -44.87 -2.14 -29.46
C LYS A 382 -44.02 -3.25 -30.17
N VAL A 383 -44.10 -4.47 -29.61
CA VAL A 383 -43.29 -5.75 -29.66
C VAL A 383 -44.22 -6.92 -29.13
N PRO A 384 -43.97 -8.28 -29.07
CA PRO A 384 -42.86 -9.19 -29.51
C PRO A 384 -43.07 -10.32 -30.61
N PRO A 385 -43.45 -11.63 -30.38
CA PRO A 385 -42.81 -12.84 -31.00
C PRO A 385 -43.84 -13.85 -31.63
N PRO A 386 -43.75 -15.23 -31.68
CA PRO A 386 -42.66 -16.24 -31.43
C PRO A 386 -42.55 -17.49 -32.38
N SER A 387 -41.41 -18.23 -32.33
CA SER A 387 -41.25 -19.72 -32.46
C SER A 387 -39.76 -20.09 -32.19
N THR A 388 -39.27 -21.16 -31.52
CA THR A 388 -39.51 -22.65 -31.45
C THR A 388 -39.04 -23.43 -32.70
N LEU A 389 -38.36 -24.60 -32.66
CA LEU A 389 -37.95 -25.54 -31.57
C LEU A 389 -36.87 -26.58 -32.08
N TRP A 390 -36.27 -27.40 -31.18
CA TRP A 390 -35.45 -28.64 -31.42
C TRP A 390 -33.99 -28.49 -31.95
N ARG A 391 -33.02 -29.45 -31.79
CA ARG A 391 -32.97 -30.77 -31.09
C ARG A 391 -31.55 -31.12 -30.54
N GLN A 392 -31.45 -32.22 -29.78
CA GLN A 392 -30.26 -32.76 -29.10
C GLN A 392 -29.30 -33.56 -30.01
N PHE A 393 -28.06 -33.74 -29.55
CA PHE A 393 -27.31 -35.01 -29.61
C PHE A 393 -26.54 -35.24 -28.28
N SER A 394 -26.03 -36.46 -28.03
CA SER A 394 -25.74 -36.92 -26.66
C SER A 394 -24.53 -37.86 -26.51
N THR A 395 -24.11 -38.04 -25.25
CA THR A 395 -23.38 -39.20 -24.66
C THR A 395 -22.00 -39.58 -25.20
N LEU A 396 -20.95 -39.42 -24.36
CA LEU A 396 -20.02 -40.54 -24.08
C LEU A 396 -19.27 -40.45 -22.73
N LYS A 397 -19.51 -41.46 -21.87
CA LYS A 397 -18.63 -42.11 -20.88
C LYS A 397 -17.43 -41.34 -20.24
N MET A 398 -17.60 -40.92 -18.99
CA MET A 398 -16.60 -41.16 -17.91
C MET A 398 -16.56 -42.68 -17.57
N PRO A 399 -15.52 -43.27 -16.95
CA PRO A 399 -14.74 -42.70 -15.84
C PRO A 399 -13.22 -43.02 -15.81
N ILE A 400 -12.36 -42.02 -16.05
CA ILE A 400 -10.92 -42.07 -15.69
C ILE A 400 -10.48 -40.81 -14.90
N PHE A 401 -11.14 -39.66 -15.12
CA PHE A 401 -10.85 -38.38 -14.45
C PHE A 401 -10.93 -38.40 -12.91
N LEU A 402 -11.65 -39.36 -12.32
CA LEU A 402 -11.87 -39.45 -10.86
C LEU A 402 -10.60 -39.75 -10.04
N LEU A 403 -9.52 -40.20 -10.68
CA LEU A 403 -8.22 -40.39 -10.01
C LEU A 403 -7.24 -39.21 -10.20
N LEU A 404 -7.50 -38.31 -11.16
CA LEU A 404 -6.67 -37.13 -11.41
C LEU A 404 -7.15 -35.89 -10.63
N ALA A 405 -8.45 -35.83 -10.32
CA ALA A 405 -9.01 -34.80 -9.42
C ALA A 405 -8.37 -34.81 -8.02
N ALA A 406 -7.84 -35.96 -7.57
CA ALA A 406 -7.14 -36.11 -6.28
C ALA A 406 -5.72 -35.51 -6.25
N PHE A 407 -5.18 -35.05 -7.40
CA PHE A 407 -3.85 -34.42 -7.49
C PHE A 407 -3.88 -32.89 -7.60
N PHE A 408 -5.07 -32.27 -7.66
CA PHE A 408 -5.21 -30.82 -7.47
C PHE A 408 -5.14 -30.46 -5.98
N GLY A 409 -3.95 -30.59 -5.41
CA GLY A 409 -3.68 -30.28 -4.01
C GLY A 409 -3.73 -28.78 -3.72
N LEU A 410 -4.81 -28.34 -3.04
CA LEU A 410 -4.84 -27.18 -2.14
C LEU A 410 -4.17 -25.89 -2.66
N THR A 411 -4.76 -25.25 -3.68
CA THR A 411 -4.52 -23.81 -3.93
C THR A 411 -5.09 -22.99 -2.77
N GLN A 412 -4.29 -22.75 -1.73
CA GLN A 412 -4.72 -21.97 -0.57
C GLN A 412 -5.01 -20.52 -0.95
N CYS A 413 -6.21 -20.04 -0.64
CA CYS A 413 -6.57 -18.64 -0.83
C CYS A 413 -7.62 -18.18 0.20
N GLN A 414 -7.14 -17.70 1.34
CA GLN A 414 -7.80 -16.63 2.08
C GLN A 414 -7.37 -15.27 1.48
N GLN A 415 -8.23 -14.26 1.51
CA GLN A 415 -7.93 -12.91 0.99
C GLN A 415 -8.32 -11.85 2.02
N PHE A 416 -7.47 -10.84 2.19
CA PHE A 416 -7.78 -9.63 2.94
C PHE A 416 -7.35 -8.43 2.09
N LEU A 417 -8.30 -7.58 1.72
CA LEU A 417 -8.09 -6.48 0.77
C LEU A 417 -8.84 -5.21 1.26
N PRO A 418 -8.22 -4.01 1.21
CA PRO A 418 -8.94 -2.76 1.43
C PRO A 418 -9.89 -2.50 0.26
N LEU A 419 -11.13 -2.07 0.54
CA LEU A 419 -12.11 -1.78 -0.50
C LEU A 419 -11.72 -0.57 -1.37
N SER A 420 -10.78 0.26 -0.93
CA SER A 420 -10.20 1.36 -1.70
C SER A 420 -9.16 0.94 -2.74
N GLU A 421 -8.77 -0.35 -2.82
CA GLU A 421 -8.05 -0.89 -3.97
C GLU A 421 -8.97 -1.12 -5.19
N PHE A 422 -10.29 -1.22 -4.99
CA PHE A 422 -11.25 -1.25 -6.09
C PHE A 422 -11.39 0.15 -6.69
N ASN A 423 -10.77 0.35 -7.85
CA ASN A 423 -10.82 1.60 -8.60
C ASN A 423 -12.27 1.97 -9.04
N PRO A 424 -12.55 3.23 -9.44
CA PRO A 424 -13.85 3.57 -10.02
C PRO A 424 -14.11 2.78 -11.30
N ASN A 425 -15.30 2.18 -11.42
CA ASN A 425 -15.66 1.23 -12.47
C ASN A 425 -14.88 -0.11 -12.43
N PHE A 426 -14.29 -0.50 -11.29
CA PHE A 426 -13.81 -1.87 -11.09
C PHE A 426 -14.94 -2.84 -11.42
N ASN A 427 -14.67 -3.84 -12.27
CA ASN A 427 -15.65 -4.83 -12.71
C ASN A 427 -14.92 -6.12 -13.11
N GLU A 428 -14.32 -6.77 -12.12
CA GLU A 428 -13.46 -7.96 -12.32
C GLU A 428 -13.83 -9.07 -11.35
N ASP A 429 -13.53 -10.31 -11.74
CA ASP A 429 -13.65 -11.48 -10.87
C ASP A 429 -12.45 -11.60 -9.93
N LEU A 430 -12.72 -11.75 -8.62
CA LEU A 430 -11.67 -12.13 -7.68
C LEU A 430 -11.17 -13.55 -8.00
N LYS A 431 -9.84 -13.67 -8.06
CA LYS A 431 -9.16 -14.93 -8.41
C LYS A 431 -9.30 -15.95 -7.27
N ASN A 432 -9.16 -17.24 -7.59
CA ASN A 432 -9.10 -18.36 -6.63
C ASN A 432 -10.34 -18.57 -5.73
N ILE A 433 -11.49 -17.97 -6.07
CA ILE A 433 -12.74 -18.11 -5.30
C ILE A 433 -13.38 -19.49 -5.51
N GLN A 434 -13.99 -20.02 -4.45
CA GLN A 434 -14.71 -21.30 -4.45
C GLN A 434 -16.08 -21.12 -3.78
N GLY A 435 -17.10 -21.80 -4.33
CA GLY A 435 -18.42 -21.85 -3.69
C GLY A 435 -18.34 -22.43 -2.28
N GLY A 436 -19.01 -21.80 -1.32
CA GLY A 436 -18.96 -22.13 0.11
C GLY A 436 -17.95 -21.33 0.93
N MET A 437 -17.05 -20.56 0.30
CA MET A 437 -16.19 -19.60 1.03
C MET A 437 -17.01 -18.49 1.69
N ASN A 438 -16.60 -18.02 2.86
CA ASN A 438 -17.25 -16.94 3.60
C ASN A 438 -16.61 -15.58 3.31
N LEU A 439 -17.41 -14.60 2.89
CA LEU A 439 -17.03 -13.19 2.75
C LEU A 439 -17.59 -12.35 3.92
N TYR A 440 -16.70 -11.60 4.56
CA TYR A 440 -16.98 -10.55 5.54
C TYR A 440 -16.54 -9.18 5.00
N VAL A 441 -17.23 -8.12 5.43
CA VAL A 441 -16.83 -6.72 5.18
C VAL A 441 -16.84 -5.98 6.52
N SER A 442 -15.74 -5.32 6.88
CA SER A 442 -15.66 -4.49 8.10
C SER A 442 -16.58 -3.28 7.98
N TYR A 443 -17.23 -2.85 9.05
CA TYR A 443 -18.04 -1.63 9.06
C TYR A 443 -17.28 -0.40 9.56
N ASN A 444 -17.51 0.71 8.85
CA ASN A 444 -17.08 2.05 9.24
C ASN A 444 -18.22 3.04 8.95
N ASP A 445 -18.65 3.83 9.94
CA ASP A 445 -19.73 4.81 9.74
C ASP A 445 -19.39 5.85 8.65
N VAL A 446 -18.11 6.22 8.52
CA VAL A 446 -17.62 7.17 7.49
C VAL A 446 -17.74 6.63 6.06
N ASP A 447 -17.80 5.30 5.87
CA ASP A 447 -17.90 4.67 4.55
C ASP A 447 -19.34 4.32 4.15
N LYS A 448 -20.33 4.52 5.03
CA LYS A 448 -21.69 4.00 4.87
C LYS A 448 -22.27 4.21 3.47
N ASP A 449 -22.20 5.43 2.96
CA ASP A 449 -22.77 5.82 1.66
C ASP A 449 -21.84 5.51 0.46
N LEU A 450 -20.65 4.95 0.73
CA LEU A 450 -19.69 4.42 -0.27
C LEU A 450 -19.84 2.89 -0.41
N LEU A 451 -20.11 2.19 0.69
CA LEU A 451 -20.32 0.74 0.73
C LEU A 451 -21.60 0.29 0.02
N GLY A 452 -22.58 1.18 -0.17
CA GLY A 452 -23.78 0.89 -0.97
C GLY A 452 -23.49 0.78 -2.47
N GLU A 453 -22.44 1.44 -2.95
CA GLU A 453 -22.06 1.53 -4.37
C GLU A 453 -20.99 0.47 -4.76
N ILE A 454 -20.52 -0.33 -3.81
CA ILE A 454 -19.67 -1.51 -4.06
C ILE A 454 -20.57 -2.74 -4.02
N VAL A 455 -20.61 -3.50 -5.12
CA VAL A 455 -21.54 -4.61 -5.33
C VAL A 455 -20.76 -5.89 -5.64
N PHE A 456 -21.08 -6.95 -4.92
CA PHE A 456 -20.54 -8.29 -5.13
C PHE A 456 -21.59 -9.18 -5.80
N LEU A 457 -21.21 -9.85 -6.89
CA LEU A 457 -22.07 -10.74 -7.68
C LEU A 457 -21.48 -12.15 -7.72
N SER A 458 -22.27 -13.17 -7.33
CA SER A 458 -21.88 -14.57 -7.42
C SER A 458 -23.11 -15.47 -7.56
N GLY A 459 -23.07 -16.47 -8.45
CA GLY A 459 -24.14 -17.45 -8.62
C GLY A 459 -25.51 -16.87 -9.00
N GLY A 460 -25.55 -15.66 -9.57
CA GLY A 460 -26.78 -14.91 -9.84
C GLY A 460 -27.36 -14.14 -8.63
N VAL A 461 -26.71 -14.20 -7.47
CA VAL A 461 -27.04 -13.43 -6.27
C VAL A 461 -26.13 -12.21 -6.19
N SER A 462 -26.71 -11.05 -5.95
CA SER A 462 -26.01 -9.77 -5.75
C SER A 462 -26.15 -9.30 -4.30
N LYS A 463 -25.10 -8.72 -3.73
CA LYS A 463 -25.12 -8.00 -2.45
C LYS A 463 -24.21 -6.78 -2.49
N THR A 464 -24.62 -5.69 -1.87
CA THR A 464 -23.73 -4.54 -1.60
C THR A 464 -22.72 -4.86 -0.49
N ALA A 465 -21.58 -4.17 -0.50
CA ALA A 465 -20.65 -4.19 0.63
C ALA A 465 -21.31 -3.70 1.92
N TYR A 466 -22.28 -2.77 1.82
CA TYR A 466 -23.05 -2.29 2.96
C TYR A 466 -23.91 -3.38 3.61
N GLU A 467 -24.67 -4.17 2.83
CA GLU A 467 -25.47 -5.28 3.35
C GLU A 467 -24.62 -6.36 4.03
N ILE A 468 -23.42 -6.64 3.48
CA ILE A 468 -22.46 -7.56 4.11
C ILE A 468 -21.89 -6.93 5.40
N SER A 469 -21.58 -5.63 5.39
CA SER A 469 -21.10 -4.92 6.59
C SER A 469 -22.12 -4.90 7.74
N GLN A 470 -23.42 -4.89 7.41
CA GLN A 470 -24.52 -4.92 8.38
C GLN A 470 -24.97 -6.35 8.76
N SER A 471 -24.30 -7.39 8.27
CA SER A 471 -24.59 -8.79 8.64
C SER A 471 -23.92 -9.15 9.97
N TYR A 472 -24.72 -9.35 11.02
CA TYR A 472 -24.28 -9.72 12.37
C TYR A 472 -24.98 -10.98 12.86
N THR A 473 -24.25 -11.84 13.57
CA THR A 473 -24.79 -12.96 14.35
C THR A 473 -25.26 -12.47 15.72
N ASP A 474 -24.47 -11.58 16.33
CA ASP A 474 -24.89 -10.77 17.48
C ASP A 474 -24.32 -9.35 17.33
N LYS A 475 -25.21 -8.36 17.22
CA LYS A 475 -24.85 -6.95 17.08
C LYS A 475 -24.44 -6.29 18.40
N ALA A 476 -24.71 -6.91 19.56
CA ALA A 476 -24.33 -6.35 20.86
C ALA A 476 -22.87 -6.63 21.25
N SER A 477 -22.32 -7.80 20.87
CA SER A 477 -20.89 -8.10 21.01
C SER A 477 -20.04 -7.76 19.78
N GLY A 478 -20.67 -7.32 18.67
CA GLY A 478 -20.00 -7.02 17.40
C GLY A 478 -19.71 -8.25 16.52
N LEU A 479 -20.23 -9.42 16.89
CA LEU A 479 -20.02 -10.69 16.18
C LEU A 479 -20.71 -10.70 14.82
N LYS A 480 -19.90 -10.77 13.75
CA LYS A 480 -20.34 -10.70 12.36
C LYS A 480 -21.04 -11.99 11.91
N ALA A 481 -21.82 -11.89 10.84
CA ALA A 481 -22.31 -13.04 10.08
C ALA A 481 -21.74 -12.97 8.66
N PRO A 482 -21.15 -14.05 8.13
CA PRO A 482 -20.62 -14.04 6.76
C PRO A 482 -21.75 -14.02 5.72
N TRP A 483 -21.42 -13.59 4.51
CA TRP A 483 -22.10 -14.07 3.32
C TRP A 483 -21.30 -15.22 2.73
N SER A 484 -21.85 -16.43 2.78
CA SER A 484 -21.28 -17.58 2.07
C SER A 484 -21.50 -17.42 0.57
N ILE A 485 -20.41 -17.47 -0.18
CA ILE A 485 -20.34 -17.22 -1.63
C ILE A 485 -20.95 -18.43 -2.36
N PRO A 486 -22.02 -18.26 -3.17
CA PRO A 486 -22.77 -19.39 -3.74
C PRO A 486 -22.07 -20.11 -4.90
N ALA A 487 -21.06 -19.51 -5.55
CA ALA A 487 -20.37 -20.11 -6.69
C ALA A 487 -18.86 -19.79 -6.72
N SER A 488 -18.09 -20.58 -7.47
CA SER A 488 -16.63 -20.39 -7.66
C SER A 488 -16.27 -19.23 -8.61
N GLN A 489 -17.06 -18.16 -8.56
CA GLN A 489 -16.86 -16.89 -9.26
C GLN A 489 -17.49 -15.80 -8.38
N LEU A 490 -16.77 -14.70 -8.18
CA LEU A 490 -17.22 -13.55 -7.40
C LEU A 490 -16.73 -12.28 -8.11
N THR A 491 -17.62 -11.67 -8.88
CA THR A 491 -17.37 -10.40 -9.56
C THR A 491 -17.56 -9.27 -8.56
N VAL A 492 -16.64 -8.32 -8.50
CA VAL A 492 -16.81 -7.07 -7.75
C VAL A 492 -17.04 -5.94 -8.74
N MET A 493 -18.10 -5.19 -8.53
CA MET A 493 -18.43 -3.97 -9.26
C MET A 493 -18.34 -2.77 -8.32
N ASN A 494 -17.49 -1.78 -8.61
CA ASN A 494 -17.44 -0.53 -7.87
C ASN A 494 -18.03 0.63 -8.70
N LEU A 495 -19.21 1.10 -8.29
CA LEU A 495 -19.96 2.18 -8.91
C LEU A 495 -19.59 3.57 -8.34
N ASN A 496 -18.73 3.64 -7.32
CA ASN A 496 -18.20 4.90 -6.82
C ASN A 496 -17.38 5.63 -7.91
N ASN A 497 -17.43 6.96 -7.91
CA ASN A 497 -16.51 7.77 -8.70
C ASN A 497 -15.08 7.74 -8.14
N ALA A 498 -14.11 8.30 -8.86
CA ALA A 498 -12.69 8.26 -8.46
C ALA A 498 -12.45 8.84 -7.06
N THR A 499 -13.01 10.02 -6.78
CA THR A 499 -12.87 10.71 -5.50
C THR A 499 -13.45 9.92 -4.33
N LYS A 500 -14.55 9.18 -4.55
CA LYS A 500 -15.21 8.32 -3.56
C LYS A 500 -14.52 6.96 -3.36
N SER A 501 -13.94 6.38 -4.42
CA SER A 501 -13.40 5.02 -4.37
C SER A 501 -12.17 4.95 -3.45
N TYR A 502 -11.24 5.89 -3.63
CA TYR A 502 -9.99 5.91 -2.84
C TYR A 502 -10.19 6.43 -1.40
N THR A 503 -11.36 6.94 -1.04
CA THR A 503 -11.63 7.37 0.35
C THR A 503 -12.07 6.22 1.26
N VAL A 504 -12.56 5.09 0.74
CA VAL A 504 -13.08 3.97 1.55
C VAL A 504 -12.04 3.43 2.54
N LYS A 505 -12.42 3.29 3.82
CA LYS A 505 -11.57 2.81 4.94
C LYS A 505 -11.82 1.35 5.34
N SER A 506 -12.88 0.76 4.81
CA SER A 506 -13.30 -0.61 5.08
C SER A 506 -12.53 -1.64 4.25
N PHE A 507 -12.49 -2.87 4.75
CA PHE A 507 -11.82 -4.02 4.17
C PHE A 507 -12.81 -5.15 3.90
N LEU A 508 -12.45 -6.04 2.97
CA LEU A 508 -13.03 -7.37 2.84
C LEU A 508 -12.12 -8.42 3.44
N TYR A 509 -12.72 -9.47 4.00
CA TYR A 509 -12.04 -10.71 4.37
C TYR A 509 -12.79 -11.89 3.77
N ILE A 510 -12.13 -12.63 2.88
CA ILE A 510 -12.61 -13.91 2.35
C ILE A 510 -11.84 -15.02 3.03
N GLN A 511 -12.54 -15.85 3.79
CA GLN A 511 -11.99 -17.06 4.38
C GLN A 511 -11.65 -18.08 3.28
N SER A 512 -10.59 -18.87 3.49
CA SER A 512 -10.40 -20.10 2.69
C SER A 512 -11.60 -21.05 2.89
N LEU A 513 -11.80 -22.02 1.99
CA LEU A 513 -12.89 -22.99 2.16
C LEU A 513 -12.73 -23.82 3.46
N GLU A 514 -11.49 -24.09 3.87
CA GLU A 514 -11.12 -24.74 5.14
C GLU A 514 -11.53 -23.86 6.34
N GLN A 515 -11.11 -22.58 6.36
CA GLN A 515 -11.52 -21.60 7.37
C GLN A 515 -13.04 -21.37 7.41
N SER A 516 -13.72 -21.50 6.27
CA SER A 516 -15.18 -21.31 6.16
C SER A 516 -15.97 -22.49 6.73
N GLN A 517 -15.31 -23.63 6.97
CA GLN A 517 -15.87 -24.84 7.57
C GLN A 517 -15.45 -25.03 9.04
N ASP A 518 -14.51 -24.24 9.55
CA ASP A 518 -14.07 -24.28 10.95
C ASP A 518 -15.01 -23.44 11.84
N PRO A 519 -15.78 -24.06 12.76
CA PRO A 519 -16.71 -23.34 13.63
C PRO A 519 -16.01 -22.52 14.72
N SER A 520 -14.70 -22.70 14.94
CA SER A 520 -13.94 -22.02 15.99
C SER A 520 -13.42 -20.62 15.59
N ILE A 521 -13.63 -20.21 14.33
CA ILE A 521 -13.22 -18.89 13.83
C ILE A 521 -14.36 -17.88 13.96
N TYR A 522 -14.16 -16.85 14.78
CA TYR A 522 -15.13 -15.80 15.04
C TYR A 522 -14.62 -14.44 14.57
N VAL A 523 -15.43 -13.74 13.77
CA VAL A 523 -15.08 -12.43 13.21
C VAL A 523 -15.89 -11.33 13.88
N TYR A 524 -15.20 -10.29 14.36
CA TYR A 524 -15.77 -9.19 15.14
C TYR A 524 -15.36 -7.83 14.56
N ASP A 525 -16.34 -6.94 14.37
CA ASP A 525 -16.04 -5.51 14.20
C ASP A 525 -15.91 -4.85 15.58
N ILE A 526 -14.95 -3.93 15.74
CA ILE A 526 -14.83 -3.08 16.94
C ILE A 526 -15.25 -1.66 16.57
N VAL A 527 -16.56 -1.41 16.63
CA VAL A 527 -17.21 -0.12 16.37
C VAL A 527 -17.39 0.74 17.64
N GLY A 528 -17.25 0.14 18.82
CA GLY A 528 -17.48 0.77 20.12
C GLY A 528 -17.07 -0.13 21.28
N SER A 529 -17.59 0.15 22.48
CA SER A 529 -17.27 -0.60 23.70
C SER A 529 -18.14 -1.86 23.80
N GLN A 530 -17.51 -3.04 23.79
CA GLN A 530 -18.17 -4.35 23.80
C GLN A 530 -17.32 -5.39 24.56
N ASN A 531 -17.99 -6.38 25.16
CA ASN A 531 -17.34 -7.48 25.86
C ASN A 531 -17.34 -8.73 24.97
N ILE A 532 -16.17 -9.31 24.76
CA ILE A 532 -15.98 -10.59 24.06
C ILE A 532 -15.65 -11.65 25.11
N THR A 533 -16.24 -12.83 24.98
CA THR A 533 -16.00 -13.98 25.87
C THR A 533 -16.12 -15.27 25.07
N ARG A 534 -15.20 -16.21 25.29
CA ARG A 534 -15.16 -17.54 24.67
C ARG A 534 -14.81 -18.59 25.73
N SER A 535 -15.47 -19.73 25.65
CA SER A 535 -15.29 -20.87 26.56
C SER A 535 -15.24 -22.18 25.76
N GLU A 536 -14.18 -22.28 24.96
CA GLU A 536 -13.99 -23.30 23.93
C GLU A 536 -12.53 -23.79 24.01
N ASP A 537 -12.27 -25.09 23.82
CA ASP A 537 -10.93 -25.69 23.99
C ASP A 537 -9.87 -25.00 23.12
N SER A 538 -10.26 -24.53 21.94
CA SER A 538 -9.50 -23.57 21.14
C SER A 538 -10.44 -22.71 20.29
N SER A 539 -10.08 -21.45 20.05
CA SER A 539 -10.79 -20.55 19.13
C SER A 539 -9.85 -19.55 18.47
N THR A 540 -10.27 -19.00 17.32
CA THR A 540 -9.56 -17.95 16.59
C THR A 540 -10.45 -16.73 16.45
N ILE A 541 -10.12 -15.66 17.19
CA ILE A 541 -10.90 -14.42 17.24
C ILE A 541 -10.27 -13.40 16.30
N VAL A 542 -10.88 -13.14 15.14
CA VAL A 542 -10.47 -12.11 14.17
C VAL A 542 -11.17 -10.79 14.51
N LEU A 543 -10.42 -9.70 14.54
CA LEU A 543 -10.86 -8.39 15.03
C LEU A 543 -10.56 -7.31 13.99
N PHE A 544 -11.58 -6.54 13.61
CA PHE A 544 -11.50 -5.40 12.71
C PHE A 544 -11.82 -4.09 13.46
N PRO A 545 -10.82 -3.31 13.89
CA PRO A 545 -11.04 -1.96 14.39
C PRO A 545 -11.62 -1.06 13.30
N SER A 546 -12.60 -0.23 13.66
CA SER A 546 -13.01 0.87 12.81
C SER A 546 -11.89 1.93 12.66
N PHE A 547 -12.05 2.76 11.63
CA PHE A 547 -11.18 3.87 11.28
C PHE A 547 -11.38 5.04 12.26
N LEU A 548 -10.27 5.55 12.79
CA LEU A 548 -10.27 6.71 13.67
C LEU A 548 -10.29 8.01 12.85
N PRO A 549 -11.08 9.03 13.24
CA PRO A 549 -11.00 10.36 12.63
C PRO A 549 -9.56 10.91 12.67
N PRO A 550 -9.10 11.61 11.62
CA PRO A 550 -7.71 12.06 11.52
C PRO A 550 -7.42 13.23 12.47
N GLU A 551 -6.97 12.92 13.68
CA GLU A 551 -6.34 13.85 14.61
C GLU A 551 -4.81 13.79 14.48
N PHE A 552 -4.12 14.90 14.80
CA PHE A 552 -2.66 14.98 14.80
C PHE A 552 -2.06 13.92 15.76
N GLU A 553 -1.04 13.20 15.31
CA GLU A 553 -0.38 12.08 16.02
C GLU A 553 -1.25 10.82 16.31
N SER A 554 -2.45 10.70 15.71
CA SER A 554 -3.28 9.49 15.84
C SER A 554 -3.11 8.49 14.67
N PRO A 555 -3.14 7.18 14.93
CA PRO A 555 -3.08 6.13 13.90
C PRO A 555 -4.42 6.01 13.18
N LYS A 556 -4.39 5.52 11.92
CA LYS A 556 -5.58 5.33 11.07
C LYS A 556 -6.64 4.38 11.67
N TYR A 557 -6.23 3.44 12.53
CA TYR A 557 -7.09 2.46 13.20
C TYR A 557 -6.66 2.33 14.66
N GLY A 558 -7.59 2.06 15.57
CA GLY A 558 -7.26 1.86 16.98
C GLY A 558 -8.33 1.17 17.80
N ALA A 559 -7.93 0.10 18.48
CA ALA A 559 -8.72 -0.58 19.50
C ALA A 559 -7.96 -0.60 20.83
N ILE A 560 -8.68 -0.37 21.93
CA ILE A 560 -8.18 -0.59 23.30
C ILE A 560 -8.75 -1.91 23.80
N LEU A 561 -7.88 -2.88 24.08
CA LEU A 561 -8.23 -4.11 24.79
C LEU A 561 -7.92 -3.94 26.27
N SER A 562 -8.87 -4.35 27.12
CA SER A 562 -8.80 -4.19 28.57
C SER A 562 -9.59 -5.29 29.27
N ASN A 563 -9.44 -5.40 30.60
CA ASN A 563 -10.09 -6.44 31.42
C ASN A 563 -9.80 -7.87 30.90
N ILE A 564 -8.61 -8.08 30.32
CA ILE A 564 -8.23 -9.36 29.69
C ILE A 564 -8.06 -10.40 30.80
N SER A 565 -8.86 -11.46 30.75
CA SER A 565 -8.80 -12.60 31.65
C SER A 565 -8.71 -13.88 30.85
N GLN A 566 -7.83 -14.78 31.29
CA GLN A 566 -7.67 -16.15 30.82
C GLN A 566 -7.14 -17.01 31.98
N PRO A 567 -7.34 -18.33 32.01
CA PRO A 567 -6.86 -19.19 33.07
C PRO A 567 -5.37 -19.56 32.86
N ALA A 568 -4.67 -19.91 33.95
CA ALA A 568 -3.22 -20.16 33.93
C ALA A 568 -2.77 -21.42 33.14
N ASN A 569 -3.72 -22.29 32.78
CA ASN A 569 -3.52 -23.44 31.89
C ASN A 569 -3.91 -23.16 30.42
N GLY A 570 -4.48 -21.99 30.14
CA GLY A 570 -4.81 -21.53 28.79
C GLY A 570 -3.63 -20.84 28.11
N SER A 571 -3.84 -20.41 26.87
CA SER A 571 -2.87 -19.59 26.14
C SER A 571 -3.54 -18.68 25.12
N MET A 572 -3.16 -17.41 25.10
CA MET A 572 -3.49 -16.46 24.05
C MET A 572 -2.24 -16.04 23.28
N VAL A 573 -2.36 -15.95 21.95
CA VAL A 573 -1.32 -15.43 21.06
C VAL A 573 -1.97 -14.49 20.04
N MET A 574 -1.49 -13.25 19.98
CA MET A 574 -1.98 -12.24 19.02
C MET A 574 -1.04 -12.12 17.83
N PHE A 575 -1.64 -12.04 16.65
CA PHE A 575 -0.97 -11.89 15.36
C PHE A 575 -1.64 -10.76 14.57
N TYR A 576 -0.89 -9.97 13.82
CA TYR A 576 -1.48 -8.96 12.93
C TYR A 576 -1.98 -9.59 11.62
N ASP A 577 -2.78 -8.84 10.85
CA ASP A 577 -3.43 -9.30 9.61
C ASP A 577 -4.48 -10.42 9.91
N VAL A 578 -4.98 -11.11 8.88
CA VAL A 578 -5.92 -12.24 9.03
C VAL A 578 -5.20 -13.58 9.23
N PRO A 579 -5.86 -14.61 9.80
CA PRO A 579 -5.24 -15.93 9.97
C PRO A 579 -4.92 -16.60 8.63
N PRO A 580 -3.82 -17.38 8.54
CA PRO A 580 -3.47 -18.17 7.35
C PRO A 580 -4.51 -19.27 7.08
N ALA A 581 -4.69 -19.65 5.80
CA ALA A 581 -5.67 -20.68 5.40
C ALA A 581 -5.53 -21.97 6.19
N ASN A 582 -4.31 -22.47 6.34
CA ASN A 582 -3.96 -23.47 7.34
C ASN A 582 -3.60 -22.75 8.66
N LEU A 583 -4.37 -22.97 9.73
CA LEU A 583 -4.24 -22.29 11.04
C LEU A 583 -2.94 -22.59 11.84
N SER A 584 -1.87 -22.97 11.14
CA SER A 584 -0.50 -23.01 11.63
C SER A 584 -0.05 -21.66 12.21
N SER A 585 0.69 -21.70 13.31
CA SER A 585 1.18 -20.51 14.01
C SER A 585 2.29 -19.82 13.19
N ASN A 586 1.95 -18.74 12.49
CA ASN A 586 2.94 -17.90 11.82
C ASN A 586 3.68 -17.01 12.84
N TYR A 587 4.83 -17.49 13.31
CA TYR A 587 5.66 -16.81 14.32
C TYR A 587 6.10 -15.39 13.90
N GLU A 588 6.31 -15.13 12.60
CA GLU A 588 6.69 -13.79 12.09
C GLU A 588 5.57 -12.75 12.23
N LYS A 589 4.30 -13.21 12.26
CA LYS A 589 3.14 -12.35 12.46
C LYS A 589 2.81 -12.06 13.94
N ARG A 590 3.45 -12.73 14.89
CA ARG A 590 3.16 -12.59 16.33
C ARG A 590 3.55 -11.18 16.83
N PHE A 591 2.74 -10.60 17.72
CA PHE A 591 3.09 -9.37 18.43
C PHE A 591 2.84 -9.39 19.94
N PHE A 592 2.03 -10.33 20.45
CA PHE A 592 1.77 -10.50 21.89
C PHE A 592 1.49 -11.97 22.21
N ARG A 593 1.87 -12.44 23.40
CA ARG A 593 1.55 -13.78 23.91
C ARG A 593 1.45 -13.81 25.44
N ASN A 594 0.55 -14.64 25.96
CA ASN A 594 0.51 -14.98 27.38
C ASN A 594 0.05 -16.45 27.51
N PRO A 595 0.86 -17.40 28.03
CA PRO A 595 2.21 -17.21 28.58
C PRO A 595 3.26 -16.62 27.62
N LEU A 596 4.24 -15.93 28.19
CA LEU A 596 5.39 -15.33 27.51
C LEU A 596 6.64 -16.19 27.71
N GLN A 597 7.39 -16.44 26.64
CA GLN A 597 8.67 -17.16 26.68
C GLN A 597 9.79 -16.20 27.12
N VAL A 598 10.05 -16.09 28.43
CA VAL A 598 10.96 -15.07 29.02
C VAL A 598 12.43 -15.47 28.99
N ASP A 599 12.72 -16.76 28.82
CA ASP A 599 14.01 -17.30 28.38
C ASP A 599 13.77 -18.59 27.56
N LYS A 600 14.84 -19.23 27.06
CA LYS A 600 14.75 -20.44 26.20
C LYS A 600 13.99 -21.63 26.82
N ASN A 601 13.93 -21.71 28.14
CA ASN A 601 13.34 -22.82 28.90
C ASN A 601 12.14 -22.39 29.76
N THR A 602 12.03 -21.10 30.09
CA THR A 602 11.00 -20.57 31.00
C THR A 602 9.86 -19.85 30.28
N THR A 603 8.62 -20.23 30.60
CA THR A 603 7.40 -19.53 30.20
C THR A 603 6.71 -18.91 31.41
N GLN A 604 6.54 -17.59 31.42
CA GLN A 604 5.81 -16.86 32.47
C GLN A 604 4.36 -16.63 32.05
N PHE A 605 3.41 -17.07 32.87
CA PHE A 605 2.01 -16.63 32.77
C PHE A 605 1.81 -15.32 33.55
N PHE A 606 1.11 -14.36 32.98
CA PHE A 606 0.75 -13.10 33.63
C PHE A 606 -0.74 -13.05 33.94
N THR A 607 -1.09 -12.95 35.22
CA THR A 607 -2.47 -12.66 35.67
C THR A 607 -2.88 -11.23 35.36
N THR A 608 -1.91 -10.31 35.36
CA THR A 608 -2.12 -8.89 35.09
C THR A 608 -1.58 -8.56 33.71
N ILE A 609 -2.48 -8.25 32.80
CA ILE A 609 -2.18 -7.67 31.50
C ILE A 609 -2.68 -6.22 31.51
N GLU A 610 -1.79 -5.26 31.30
CA GLU A 610 -2.17 -3.84 31.19
C GLU A 610 -3.00 -3.60 29.91
N LYS A 611 -3.66 -2.44 29.81
CA LYS A 611 -4.46 -2.12 28.61
C LYS A 611 -3.61 -2.14 27.35
N LEU A 612 -4.02 -2.92 26.35
CA LEU A 612 -3.31 -3.06 25.08
C LEU A 612 -3.94 -2.10 24.06
N GLN A 613 -3.16 -1.18 23.52
CA GLN A 613 -3.57 -0.37 22.37
C GLN A 613 -3.08 -1.06 21.10
N ILE A 614 -4.01 -1.38 20.18
CA ILE A 614 -3.72 -2.12 18.95
C ILE A 614 -4.18 -1.28 17.75
N THR A 615 -3.27 -0.99 16.83
CA THR A 615 -3.49 -0.02 15.74
C THR A 615 -3.52 -0.64 14.34
N PHE A 616 -3.48 -1.98 14.25
CA PHE A 616 -3.59 -2.70 12.98
C PHE A 616 -5.04 -2.69 12.45
N PRO A 617 -5.26 -2.61 11.12
CA PRO A 617 -6.60 -2.66 10.51
C PRO A 617 -7.30 -4.01 10.67
N ALA A 618 -6.52 -5.08 10.81
CA ALA A 618 -6.97 -6.40 11.20
C ALA A 618 -5.89 -7.08 12.04
N TYR A 619 -6.33 -7.89 13.01
CA TYR A 619 -5.50 -8.81 13.77
C TYR A 619 -6.35 -9.99 14.25
N TYR A 620 -5.70 -11.07 14.67
CA TYR A 620 -6.38 -12.21 15.28
C TYR A 620 -5.71 -12.68 16.56
N ILE A 621 -6.52 -13.23 17.45
CA ILE A 621 -6.10 -13.90 18.69
C ILE A 621 -6.36 -15.39 18.51
N SER A 622 -5.30 -16.21 18.52
CA SER A 622 -5.42 -17.65 18.69
C SER A 622 -5.46 -17.96 20.19
N VAL A 623 -6.46 -18.73 20.61
CA VAL A 623 -6.79 -18.98 22.01
C VAL A 623 -6.88 -20.48 22.27
N LYS A 624 -6.46 -20.91 23.47
CA LYS A 624 -6.74 -22.23 24.04
C LYS A 624 -7.30 -22.08 25.45
N GLY A 625 -8.46 -22.69 25.71
CA GLY A 625 -9.26 -22.49 26.91
C GLY A 625 -10.00 -21.15 26.96
N ASP A 626 -10.58 -20.84 28.12
CA ASP A 626 -11.41 -19.65 28.33
C ASP A 626 -10.66 -18.32 28.09
N ILE A 627 -11.33 -17.34 27.50
CA ILE A 627 -10.87 -15.95 27.48
C ILE A 627 -12.05 -14.97 27.56
N SER A 628 -11.85 -13.84 28.26
CA SER A 628 -12.76 -12.69 28.23
C SER A 628 -12.00 -11.37 28.18
N PHE A 629 -12.48 -10.39 27.41
CA PHE A 629 -11.91 -9.05 27.36
C PHE A 629 -12.93 -8.00 26.89
N THR A 630 -12.72 -6.75 27.30
CA THR A 630 -13.47 -5.58 26.80
C THR A 630 -12.65 -4.91 25.69
N THR A 631 -13.21 -4.81 24.49
CA THR A 631 -12.67 -3.98 23.40
C THR A 631 -13.38 -2.64 23.36
N ASN A 632 -12.68 -1.57 22.97
CA ASN A 632 -13.30 -0.28 22.65
C ASN A 632 -12.64 0.34 21.40
N HIS A 633 -13.44 0.93 20.50
CA HIS A 633 -12.96 1.73 19.38
C HIS A 633 -12.42 3.07 19.89
N ALA A 634 -11.09 3.16 20.07
CA ALA A 634 -10.42 4.31 20.65
C ALA A 634 -8.90 4.22 20.46
N TYR A 635 -8.25 5.38 20.48
CA TYR A 635 -6.82 5.54 20.74
C TYR A 635 -6.61 6.61 21.80
N SER A 636 -5.42 6.71 22.39
CA SER A 636 -5.08 7.75 23.35
C SER A 636 -3.56 7.94 23.37
N THR A 637 -3.10 9.15 23.08
CA THR A 637 -1.70 9.58 22.98
C THR A 637 -1.00 9.65 24.34
N GLN A 638 -0.96 8.52 25.05
CA GLN A 638 -0.39 8.43 26.40
C GLN A 638 1.13 8.21 26.35
N ALA A 639 1.88 9.31 26.37
CA ALA A 639 3.33 9.30 26.57
C ALA A 639 3.78 8.67 27.92
N VAL A 640 2.85 8.44 28.85
CA VAL A 640 3.10 7.81 30.16
C VAL A 640 2.02 6.77 30.49
N ILE A 641 2.41 5.51 30.57
CA ILE A 641 1.63 4.37 31.06
C ILE A 641 2.01 4.11 32.52
N LYS A 642 1.06 3.67 33.35
CA LYS A 642 1.30 3.21 34.74
C LYS A 642 0.89 1.76 34.89
N THR A 643 1.78 0.92 35.40
CA THR A 643 1.45 -0.48 35.71
C THR A 643 0.52 -0.60 36.92
N SER A 644 -0.30 -1.65 36.93
CA SER A 644 -1.27 -1.96 37.98
C SER A 644 -0.83 -3.05 38.96
N ALA A 645 0.22 -3.81 38.65
CA ALA A 645 0.78 -4.85 39.53
C ALA A 645 2.31 -4.98 39.42
N ALA A 646 2.93 -5.54 40.46
CA ALA A 646 4.38 -5.78 40.53
C ALA A 646 4.86 -6.92 39.60
N THR A 647 3.97 -7.85 39.25
CA THR A 647 4.15 -8.80 38.13
C THR A 647 3.10 -8.47 37.07
N THR A 648 3.54 -8.05 35.89
CA THR A 648 2.65 -7.53 34.84
C THR A 648 3.31 -7.55 33.45
N THR A 649 2.49 -7.54 32.40
CA THR A 649 2.91 -7.37 31.01
C THR A 649 1.95 -6.44 30.26
N GLY A 650 2.45 -5.74 29.24
CA GLY A 650 1.64 -4.91 28.36
C GLY A 650 2.28 -4.75 26.99
N LEU A 651 1.59 -4.07 26.07
CA LEU A 651 2.04 -3.83 24.70
C LEU A 651 2.24 -2.34 24.46
N ILE A 652 3.36 -1.98 23.82
CA ILE A 652 3.53 -0.71 23.10
C ILE A 652 3.73 -1.07 21.64
N MET A 653 3.02 -0.40 20.73
CA MET A 653 3.21 -0.62 19.29
C MET A 653 2.98 0.65 18.47
N THR A 654 3.51 0.64 17.25
CA THR A 654 3.18 1.62 16.21
C THR A 654 3.25 0.98 14.83
N ASN A 655 2.44 1.51 13.92
CA ASN A 655 2.39 1.16 12.50
C ASN A 655 2.29 2.39 11.57
N ASP A 656 2.43 3.61 12.11
CA ASP A 656 2.25 4.86 11.35
C ASP A 656 3.12 5.98 11.94
N PHE A 657 2.86 6.36 13.21
CA PHE A 657 3.57 7.43 13.93
C PHE A 657 4.02 6.96 15.32
N ALA A 658 5.25 7.31 15.69
CA ALA A 658 5.97 6.78 16.83
C ALA A 658 6.35 7.91 17.80
N THR A 659 5.64 8.01 18.94
CA THR A 659 5.97 8.96 20.01
C THR A 659 6.86 8.31 21.08
N ASN A 660 7.46 9.13 21.94
CA ASN A 660 8.19 8.63 23.11
C ASN A 660 7.19 8.11 24.15
N VAL A 661 7.29 6.83 24.51
CA VAL A 661 6.41 6.20 25.52
C VAL A 661 7.22 5.80 26.74
N THR A 662 6.74 6.20 27.92
CA THR A 662 7.28 5.83 29.23
C THR A 662 6.33 4.87 29.94
N VAL A 663 6.80 3.75 30.46
CA VAL A 663 6.06 2.91 31.41
C VAL A 663 6.62 3.13 32.81
N LEU A 664 5.75 3.48 33.75
CA LEU A 664 6.05 3.61 35.17
C LEU A 664 5.74 2.30 35.89
N PHE A 665 6.75 1.77 36.57
CA PHE A 665 6.68 0.57 37.41
C PHE A 665 6.73 0.95 38.89
N PHE A 666 6.20 0.07 39.75
CA PHE A 666 6.19 0.25 41.20
C PHE A 666 6.81 -0.97 41.91
N PRO A 667 8.13 -1.22 41.78
CA PRO A 667 8.79 -2.36 42.40
C PRO A 667 8.93 -2.18 43.92
N ASP A 668 8.44 -3.15 44.70
CA ASP A 668 8.72 -3.24 46.13
C ASP A 668 10.16 -3.72 46.33
N ARG A 669 11.04 -2.83 46.78
CA ARG A 669 12.48 -3.06 46.93
C ARG A 669 12.86 -4.13 47.96
N ASN A 670 11.91 -4.73 48.66
CA ASN A 670 12.12 -5.93 49.48
C ASN A 670 12.24 -7.24 48.66
N TYR A 671 11.93 -7.23 47.35
CA TYR A 671 11.89 -8.41 46.50
C TYR A 671 12.91 -8.36 45.34
N SER A 672 13.32 -9.53 44.84
CA SER A 672 13.99 -9.65 43.55
C SER A 672 12.99 -9.44 42.40
N TYR A 673 13.50 -9.08 41.22
CA TYR A 673 12.71 -8.87 40.02
C TYR A 673 13.46 -9.29 38.75
N VAL A 674 12.69 -9.57 37.69
CA VAL A 674 13.18 -9.62 36.30
C VAL A 674 12.32 -8.69 35.45
N CYS A 675 12.97 -7.82 34.67
CA CYS A 675 12.33 -6.94 33.68
C CYS A 675 12.79 -7.33 32.26
N GLY A 676 12.00 -7.01 31.23
CA GLY A 676 12.37 -7.36 29.85
C GLY A 676 11.28 -7.08 28.83
N TYR A 677 11.54 -7.44 27.58
CA TYR A 677 10.58 -7.33 26.49
C TYR A 677 10.73 -8.44 25.45
N ASP A 678 9.62 -8.76 24.79
CA ASP A 678 9.57 -9.40 23.46
C ASP A 678 9.41 -8.28 22.44
N VAL A 679 10.32 -8.17 21.47
CA VAL A 679 10.25 -7.12 20.44
C VAL A 679 10.33 -7.70 19.02
N THR A 680 9.50 -7.14 18.15
CA THR A 680 9.59 -7.28 16.69
C THR A 680 9.54 -5.90 16.05
N ILE A 681 10.45 -5.64 15.11
CA ILE A 681 10.61 -4.36 14.41
C ILE A 681 10.79 -4.60 12.92
N ARG A 682 10.01 -3.89 12.10
CA ARG A 682 10.04 -3.93 10.63
C ARG A 682 10.13 -2.49 10.08
N ASN A 683 10.58 -2.38 8.84
CA ASN A 683 10.64 -1.10 8.10
C ASN A 683 11.38 -0.01 8.90
N ILE A 684 12.60 -0.30 9.38
CA ILE A 684 13.42 0.70 10.09
C ILE A 684 13.87 1.78 9.11
N ILE A 685 13.54 3.02 9.46
CA ILE A 685 13.94 4.27 8.81
C ILE A 685 14.90 5.05 9.74
N ALA A 686 14.74 4.94 11.06
CA ALA A 686 15.66 5.46 12.06
C ALA A 686 15.71 4.53 13.30
N PRO A 687 16.79 4.53 14.10
CA PRO A 687 16.90 3.60 15.21
C PRO A 687 15.81 3.78 16.28
N VAL A 688 15.39 2.67 16.89
CA VAL A 688 14.49 2.68 18.07
C VAL A 688 15.28 2.17 19.28
N THR A 689 15.29 2.95 20.36
CA THR A 689 15.97 2.59 21.61
C THR A 689 14.95 2.15 22.65
N LEU A 690 15.16 0.95 23.20
CA LEU A 690 14.42 0.39 24.33
C LEU A 690 15.31 0.49 25.57
N LEU A 691 14.79 1.05 26.67
CA LEU A 691 15.59 1.45 27.83
C LEU A 691 14.84 1.18 29.15
N TYR A 692 15.32 0.24 29.95
CA TYR A 692 14.91 0.02 31.34
C TYR A 692 15.90 0.71 32.30
N THR A 693 15.40 1.30 33.39
CA THR A 693 16.25 1.95 34.40
C THR A 693 15.69 1.92 35.83
N GLN A 694 16.62 1.90 36.78
CA GLN A 694 16.47 2.18 38.21
C GLN A 694 17.67 3.04 38.67
N PRO A 695 17.64 3.74 39.82
CA PRO A 695 18.73 4.63 40.26
C PRO A 695 20.16 4.06 40.28
N THR A 696 20.32 2.73 40.32
CA THR A 696 21.61 2.03 40.37
C THR A 696 21.90 1.12 39.17
N SER A 697 21.00 1.02 38.18
CA SER A 697 21.17 0.10 37.04
C SER A 697 20.39 0.52 35.80
N VAL A 698 21.02 0.38 34.65
CA VAL A 698 20.44 0.69 33.33
C VAL A 698 20.62 -0.53 32.43
N PHE A 699 19.58 -0.87 31.68
CA PHE A 699 19.62 -1.86 30.60
C PHE A 699 18.99 -1.23 29.36
N ASN A 700 19.71 -1.22 28.23
CA ASN A 700 19.19 -0.69 26.98
C ASN A 700 19.56 -1.55 25.77
N SER A 701 18.88 -1.31 24.66
CA SER A 701 19.23 -1.81 23.33
C SER A 701 18.70 -0.86 22.27
N THR A 702 19.54 -0.54 21.28
CA THR A 702 19.16 0.33 20.15
C THR A 702 19.12 -0.51 18.88
N TYR A 703 17.95 -0.60 18.27
CA TYR A 703 17.70 -1.39 17.07
C TYR A 703 17.79 -0.50 15.84
N ALA A 704 18.83 -0.72 15.03
CA ALA A 704 19.06 -0.03 13.75
C ALA A 704 18.81 -0.95 12.52
N ASN A 705 18.52 -2.23 12.75
CA ASN A 705 18.14 -3.20 11.70
C ASN A 705 16.83 -3.90 12.09
N PRO A 706 15.98 -4.30 11.12
CA PRO A 706 14.76 -5.08 11.38
C PRO A 706 15.05 -6.36 12.18
N ILE A 707 14.11 -6.76 13.03
CA ILE A 707 14.22 -7.97 13.86
C ILE A 707 12.86 -8.63 14.07
N THR A 708 12.84 -9.96 14.03
CA THR A 708 11.68 -10.80 14.32
C THR A 708 11.95 -11.63 15.57
N ASP A 709 11.05 -11.58 16.55
CA ASP A 709 11.10 -12.38 17.80
C ASP A 709 12.42 -12.24 18.60
N ALA A 710 12.67 -11.06 19.18
CA ALA A 710 13.78 -10.83 20.11
C ALA A 710 13.29 -10.69 21.56
N MET A 711 13.52 -11.72 22.36
CA MET A 711 13.36 -11.70 23.81
C MET A 711 14.65 -11.22 24.49
N VAL A 712 14.55 -10.15 25.29
CA VAL A 712 15.68 -9.63 26.09
C VAL A 712 15.22 -9.29 27.51
N SER A 713 15.98 -9.71 28.52
CA SER A 713 15.62 -9.58 29.94
C SER A 713 16.83 -9.27 30.83
N SER A 714 16.57 -8.71 32.02
CA SER A 714 17.57 -8.35 33.02
C SER A 714 17.04 -8.50 34.44
N ASN A 715 17.93 -8.84 35.38
CA ASN A 715 17.57 -9.25 36.74
C ASN A 715 17.53 -8.07 37.72
N PHE A 716 16.69 -7.07 37.46
CA PHE A 716 16.40 -5.98 38.40
C PHE A 716 14.96 -5.48 38.30
N GLY A 717 14.52 -4.76 39.34
CA GLY A 717 13.21 -4.09 39.37
C GLY A 717 13.33 -2.69 38.80
N ALA A 718 12.89 -2.48 37.56
CA ALA A 718 12.92 -1.16 36.97
C ALA A 718 11.86 -0.25 37.62
N ASP A 719 12.14 1.05 37.68
CA ASP A 719 11.13 2.07 37.98
C ASP A 719 10.54 2.63 36.66
N TYR A 720 11.33 2.62 35.58
CA TYR A 720 10.95 3.14 34.26
C TYR A 720 11.34 2.18 33.13
N PHE A 721 10.49 2.09 32.12
CA PHE A 721 10.84 1.66 30.76
C PHE A 721 10.55 2.78 29.78
N TYR A 722 11.42 2.99 28.80
CA TYR A 722 11.24 3.97 27.74
C TYR A 722 11.36 3.30 26.37
N VAL A 723 10.43 3.66 25.48
CA VAL A 723 10.52 3.43 24.04
C VAL A 723 10.82 4.79 23.41
N ILE A 724 12.03 4.93 22.85
CA ILE A 724 12.57 6.17 22.31
C ILE A 724 12.90 5.97 20.83
N PRO A 725 11.94 6.19 19.91
CA PRO A 725 12.23 6.30 18.48
C PRO A 725 13.08 7.56 18.19
N GLN A 726 14.16 7.43 17.42
CA GLN A 726 15.01 8.57 17.04
C GLN A 726 14.37 9.48 15.96
N ASN A 727 13.19 9.13 15.48
CA ASN A 727 12.40 9.87 14.49
C ASN A 727 10.91 9.48 14.66
N PRO A 728 9.93 10.39 14.51
CA PRO A 728 8.52 10.04 14.63
C PRO A 728 7.98 8.99 13.64
N ILE A 729 8.74 8.61 12.60
CA ILE A 729 8.45 7.47 11.71
C ILE A 729 9.57 6.40 11.75
N ALA A 730 10.28 6.28 12.88
CA ALA A 730 11.49 5.46 13.02
C ALA A 730 11.36 4.01 12.54
N ALA A 731 10.27 3.31 12.89
CA ALA A 731 9.99 1.95 12.44
C ALA A 731 8.54 1.54 12.74
N ILE A 732 8.07 0.47 12.11
CA ILE A 732 6.89 -0.29 12.58
C ILE A 732 7.38 -1.27 13.65
N TYR A 733 6.93 -1.14 14.90
CA TYR A 733 7.37 -2.00 15.99
C TYR A 733 6.23 -2.44 16.92
N THR A 734 6.44 -3.58 17.56
CA THR A 734 5.60 -4.14 18.62
C THR A 734 6.51 -4.62 19.75
N VAL A 735 6.32 -4.08 20.96
CA VAL A 735 7.11 -4.33 22.16
C VAL A 735 6.17 -4.81 23.25
N GLN A 736 6.17 -6.12 23.53
CA GLN A 736 5.52 -6.65 24.73
C GLN A 736 6.49 -6.53 25.89
N TYR A 737 6.31 -5.51 26.73
CA TYR A 737 7.12 -5.29 27.93
C TYR A 737 6.62 -6.12 29.10
N PHE A 738 7.49 -6.41 30.07
CA PHE A 738 7.11 -7.09 31.30
C PHE A 738 8.00 -6.74 32.51
N GLN A 739 7.44 -6.96 33.70
CA GLN A 739 8.19 -7.10 34.94
C GLN A 739 7.60 -8.24 35.78
N ILE A 740 8.45 -8.99 36.46
CA ILE A 740 8.12 -10.17 37.28
C ILE A 740 8.72 -9.97 38.66
N GLN A 741 7.93 -10.15 39.71
CA GLN A 741 8.36 -10.14 41.11
C GLN A 741 8.77 -11.55 41.56
N GLY A 742 9.88 -11.66 42.29
CA GLY A 742 10.44 -12.93 42.75
C GLY A 742 11.56 -13.45 41.83
N ALA A 743 11.76 -14.77 41.84
CA ALA A 743 12.63 -15.46 40.89
C ALA A 743 11.78 -16.06 39.76
N LEU A 744 12.37 -16.25 38.58
CA LEU A 744 11.72 -16.99 37.49
C LEU A 744 11.37 -18.40 37.97
N ALA A 745 10.06 -18.69 38.04
CA ALA A 745 9.60 -20.01 38.42
C ALA A 745 9.85 -21.01 37.27
N PRO A 746 10.39 -22.21 37.54
CA PRO A 746 10.45 -23.27 36.53
C PRO A 746 9.01 -23.62 36.08
N PRO A 747 8.80 -24.05 34.82
CA PRO A 747 7.47 -24.28 34.25
C PRO A 747 6.64 -25.24 35.12
N SER A 748 5.52 -24.73 35.64
CA SER A 748 4.69 -25.36 36.67
C SER A 748 3.85 -26.51 36.14
N THR A 749 4.51 -27.65 35.88
CA THR A 749 3.89 -28.97 35.73
C THR A 749 3.30 -29.42 37.07
N THR A 750 2.17 -28.80 37.45
CA THR A 750 1.52 -28.97 38.75
C THR A 750 0.75 -30.28 38.81
N VAL A 751 1.48 -31.39 38.91
CA VAL A 751 0.95 -32.63 39.48
C VAL A 751 0.57 -32.32 40.92
N VAL A 752 -0.67 -32.59 41.32
CA VAL A 752 -1.17 -32.27 42.66
C VAL A 752 -0.60 -33.25 43.69
N THR A 753 0.59 -32.96 44.20
CA THR A 753 1.15 -33.61 45.39
C THR A 753 0.82 -32.79 46.63
N SER A 754 -0.06 -33.33 47.48
CA SER A 754 -0.38 -32.78 48.80
C SER A 754 0.85 -32.73 49.71
N ALA A 755 1.04 -31.62 50.44
CA ALA A 755 2.22 -31.40 51.27
C ALA A 755 2.32 -32.40 52.46
N PRO A 756 3.52 -32.88 52.81
CA PRO A 756 3.71 -33.78 53.94
C PRO A 756 3.56 -33.05 55.28
N THR A 757 2.77 -33.61 56.20
CA THR A 757 2.60 -33.09 57.56
C THR A 757 3.51 -33.83 58.55
N GLN A 758 4.37 -33.12 59.27
CA GLN A 758 5.06 -33.63 60.47
C GLN A 758 4.34 -33.15 61.75
N PRO A 759 4.53 -33.84 62.90
CA PRO A 759 3.35 -34.28 63.64
C PRO A 759 3.21 -33.78 65.09
N THR A 760 2.02 -34.06 65.64
CA THR A 760 1.68 -34.16 67.09
C THR A 760 1.63 -32.85 67.91
N PHE A 761 0.81 -32.70 68.96
CA PHE A 761 0.02 -33.68 69.75
C PHE A 761 -1.38 -33.18 70.19
N GLN A 762 -2.41 -34.05 70.03
CA GLN A 762 -3.69 -34.10 70.78
C GLN A 762 -4.69 -32.91 70.62
N GLN A 763 -6.00 -33.03 70.85
CA GLN A 763 -6.76 -34.06 71.58
C GLN A 763 -8.08 -34.52 70.89
N LYS A 764 -8.34 -35.82 71.05
CA LYS A 764 -9.50 -36.65 70.65
C LYS A 764 -10.91 -36.02 70.72
N SER A 765 -11.66 -36.12 69.61
CA SER A 765 -13.08 -36.53 69.61
C SER A 765 -13.41 -37.31 68.32
N THR A 766 -14.49 -38.10 68.30
CA THR A 766 -14.74 -39.13 67.28
C THR A 766 -16.15 -39.10 66.69
N THR A 767 -16.24 -39.08 65.35
CA THR A 767 -17.43 -39.48 64.58
C THR A 767 -16.97 -40.30 63.37
N ILE A 768 -17.71 -41.36 63.03
CA ILE A 768 -17.46 -42.28 61.89
C ILE A 768 -18.64 -42.11 60.90
N ILE A 769 -18.61 -42.78 59.73
CA ILE A 769 -19.66 -42.89 58.67
C ILE A 769 -19.49 -41.85 57.54
N GLN A 770 -19.46 -42.19 56.25
CA GLN A 770 -19.33 -43.49 55.56
C GLN A 770 -18.69 -43.28 54.17
N THR A 771 -18.05 -44.31 53.61
CA THR A 771 -17.65 -44.34 52.19
C THR A 771 -18.72 -45.00 51.32
N THR A 772 -18.90 -44.50 50.10
CA THR A 772 -19.60 -45.23 49.02
C THR A 772 -18.78 -45.20 47.74
N THR A 773 -18.51 -46.36 47.17
CA THR A 773 -17.73 -46.51 45.93
C THR A 773 -18.56 -47.28 44.90
N LYS A 774 -18.70 -46.72 43.71
CA LYS A 774 -19.16 -47.37 42.47
C LYS A 774 -18.61 -46.56 41.29
N SER A 775 -18.31 -47.14 40.13
CA SER A 775 -17.89 -48.50 39.75
C SER A 775 -17.61 -48.41 38.25
N SER A 776 -16.47 -48.87 37.77
CA SER A 776 -16.06 -48.69 36.36
C SER A 776 -16.78 -49.65 35.40
N THR A 777 -16.90 -49.22 34.14
CA THR A 777 -17.06 -50.10 32.98
C THR A 777 -16.14 -49.64 31.86
N SER A 778 -15.18 -50.48 31.48
CA SER A 778 -14.29 -50.25 30.34
C SER A 778 -14.94 -50.71 29.03
N SER A 779 -14.41 -50.25 27.90
CA SER A 779 -14.60 -50.90 26.59
C SER A 779 -13.34 -50.74 25.75
N ALA A 780 -13.14 -51.65 24.79
CA ALA A 780 -11.80 -52.05 24.36
C ALA A 780 -11.19 -51.21 23.23
N ILE A 781 -9.86 -51.20 23.23
CA ILE A 781 -9.01 -50.70 22.13
C ILE A 781 -9.14 -51.63 20.92
N PHE A 782 -9.20 -51.06 19.72
CA PHE A 782 -8.90 -51.78 18.48
C PHE A 782 -7.67 -51.14 17.81
N ILE A 783 -6.64 -51.94 17.55
CA ILE A 783 -5.44 -51.56 16.79
C ILE A 783 -5.54 -52.16 15.39
N SER A 784 -5.29 -51.34 14.38
CA SER A 784 -4.90 -51.77 13.03
C SER A 784 -3.69 -50.96 12.59
N PHE A 785 -2.83 -51.56 11.75
CA PHE A 785 -1.44 -51.15 11.55
C PHE A 785 -1.11 -50.94 10.07
N PHE A 786 0.05 -50.34 9.79
CA PHE A 786 0.66 -50.13 8.46
C PHE A 786 0.00 -49.06 7.55
N LEU A 787 0.73 -48.44 6.59
CA LEU A 787 2.14 -48.61 6.19
C LEU A 787 2.77 -47.24 5.84
N PHE A 788 3.96 -46.93 6.36
CA PHE A 788 4.78 -45.80 5.90
C PHE A 788 5.62 -46.21 4.69
N PHE A 789 5.46 -45.56 3.55
CA PHE A 789 6.39 -45.70 2.42
C PHE A 789 7.27 -44.46 2.33
N THR A 790 8.57 -44.62 2.59
CA THR A 790 9.57 -43.57 2.38
C THR A 790 10.10 -43.62 0.95
N ALA A 791 10.02 -42.51 0.23
CA ALA A 791 10.72 -42.31 -1.04
C ALA A 791 11.39 -40.93 -1.05
N ARG A 792 12.67 -40.89 -0.65
CA ARG A 792 13.59 -39.89 -1.22
C ARG A 792 13.89 -40.32 -2.66
N LEU A 793 14.02 -39.37 -3.58
CA LEU A 793 15.14 -39.34 -4.52
C LEU A 793 15.25 -37.94 -5.16
N PHE A 794 16.45 -37.36 -5.08
CA PHE A 794 16.97 -36.15 -5.74
C PHE A 794 16.02 -34.96 -5.94
#